data_AF-A0A8H3ABQ0-F1
#
_entry.id   AF-A0A8H3ABQ0-F1
#
_cell.length_a   1.000
_cell.length_b   1.000
_cell.length_c   1.000
_cell.angle_alpha   90.00
_cell.angle_beta   90.00
_cell.angle_gamma   90.00
#
_symmetry.space_group_name_H-M   'P 1'
#
loop_
_entity.id
_entity.type
_entity.pdbx_description
1 polymer ?
#
loop_
_entity_poly.entity_id
_entity_poly.type
_entity_poly.pdbx_seq_one_letter_code
_entity_poly.pdbx_strand_id
1 'polypeptide(L)'
;MPPKRKRTSEATTDSGPSRPPNQRTPKAVPKPQAKEKAAAKKSEESNWPTFFQDACPLLLFRVYKALNTVIAFCSSRKHLAITFSLVRQSVENILKQPLELERVAQIKALLPDTICFAYFNANELRINAESTEKDGTPDIYAPHNFSGDSGEEHVLVLDFAESRKAKGPQRGPQGAGFALPVALTPVGVKNLIEKRNDRFCEAVNELVAACAVTSEDPVALVTSAAHAHIPVDPTSILEGANPSSSGIPAIPSSTERPSIESVIQGLKDFDETRPYREQIVHERVFDKREALWGDLAHPISENVASALKMARGVTGFYSHQAAAINSIWDEKNVIVSTSTASGKSVIYQVPVLCALEKDKTVTAMFIYPTKALAQDQKGAIEQLLLRCPGLEDIKVATYDGDTPQGLRSTVRQTASIIFTNFDMLHASIIPNEEHWRRFLKNLYLVVVDELHYYTGAFGSHVAMIMRRLRRVCAANGNQNIRFISCSATITNPRQHMVDIFGIEDVEVITDDGAPAGQKHFVLWNPPHIDPLNPSAGKVNSIEEASWLFRALMKQGIRTIVFCKVRRTCESLMKMVRKELASEGRSDILAKVKAYRGGYSQSDRRKIEHEAFSGNLLGLVATNALELGVDIGTLDAVIVLGFPFGLASLRQQMGRAGRRARDALTVLVADSRAIDQHYVNHPDELFSNNVGELLIDLDNKVMLESHLQCAAHEMPVHSVHDQSYFGPLLADLCQSSLKRDKEGWYHTNSKFLPFPSKYISIRGIEEEKYAVIDTTLNLEGQGKILEEIEVSRAIFELYEGGVFMHQGQTYIVTQVSHDEKQARIVRSDVNWTTRPRDFTDINATQTHRIRVIRKSTKRAFYGSVQVFTKVFGFLKLRGQEILDVVDIQTPPYERMWLDVPKFILQLLKDKGINPAEAIHAASHAVLNRTHLSSDLKTECKAPSKEYTQRESSRKRPARLIWYDAAGDGSGVCAKAFDYISVLLWEAVEKVESCQCGDGCPSCVRGAKCNGGDIVTSKVGATLILKSLLDIHIDPDTVPNFGNLELNETIVEAELVRSARETKIEVEE
;
A
#
# COMPACT_ATOMS: atom_id res chain seq x y z
N MET A 1 -53.09 41.95 12.27
CA MET A 1 -54.46 41.99 12.82
C MET A 1 -55.10 40.62 12.60
N PRO A 2 -55.94 40.14 13.54
CA PRO A 2 -55.58 39.05 14.47
C PRO A 2 -56.75 38.02 14.55
N PRO A 3 -56.96 37.12 15.57
CA PRO A 3 -56.25 37.00 16.86
C PRO A 3 -56.04 35.60 17.48
N LYS A 4 -55.26 35.66 18.57
CA LYS A 4 -55.20 34.83 19.78
C LYS A 4 -56.56 34.41 20.37
N ARG A 5 -56.61 33.27 21.09
CA ARG A 5 -57.26 33.05 22.43
C ARG A 5 -57.09 31.58 22.85
N LYS A 6 -56.45 31.25 23.98
CA LYS A 6 -56.88 31.25 25.40
C LYS A 6 -57.92 30.16 25.79
N ARG A 7 -57.48 29.35 26.77
CA ARG A 7 -58.16 28.49 27.76
C ARG A 7 -59.65 28.80 28.06
N THR A 8 -60.41 27.71 28.32
CA THR A 8 -61.31 27.40 29.48
C THR A 8 -62.07 26.08 29.17
N SER A 9 -61.98 24.99 29.96
CA SER A 9 -62.88 24.59 31.09
C SER A 9 -64.37 24.60 30.68
N GLU A 10 -65.19 23.54 30.72
CA GLU A 10 -65.62 22.59 31.78
C GLU A 10 -66.39 21.43 31.09
N ALA A 11 -66.14 20.17 31.45
CA ALA A 11 -66.94 19.32 32.36
C ALA A 11 -68.31 18.85 31.82
N THR A 12 -68.42 17.54 31.56
CA THR A 12 -69.55 16.70 31.98
C THR A 12 -69.09 15.25 32.15
N THR A 13 -69.56 14.69 33.25
CA THR A 13 -69.34 13.40 33.91
C THR A 13 -69.98 12.22 33.18
N ASP A 14 -69.37 11.03 33.23
CA ASP A 14 -70.02 9.89 33.92
C ASP A 14 -69.08 8.69 34.21
N SER A 15 -69.26 8.18 35.44
CA SER A 15 -69.01 6.86 36.06
C SER A 15 -68.00 5.83 35.51
N GLY A 16 -67.11 5.37 36.40
CA GLY A 16 -66.35 4.11 36.30
C GLY A 16 -67.23 2.87 36.58
N PRO A 17 -66.65 1.63 36.52
CA PRO A 17 -66.05 1.10 37.75
C PRO A 17 -64.81 0.17 37.60
N SER A 18 -63.99 0.20 38.67
CA SER A 18 -63.20 -0.87 39.33
C SER A 18 -62.31 -1.87 38.56
N ARG A 19 -61.00 -1.82 38.92
CA ARG A 19 -59.94 -2.83 38.71
C ARG A 19 -60.13 -4.13 39.52
N PRO A 20 -59.63 -5.29 39.04
CA PRO A 20 -59.32 -6.44 39.90
C PRO A 20 -57.83 -6.47 40.34
N PRO A 21 -57.48 -7.23 41.40
CA PRO A 21 -56.24 -7.08 42.14
C PRO A 21 -55.08 -8.02 41.72
N ASN A 22 -53.87 -7.57 42.05
CA ASN A 22 -52.55 -8.22 41.88
C ASN A 22 -52.45 -9.63 42.50
N GLN A 23 -51.96 -10.60 41.71
CA GLN A 23 -51.38 -11.84 42.22
C GLN A 23 -49.86 -11.70 42.41
N ARG A 24 -49.40 -12.08 43.60
CA ARG A 24 -48.00 -12.11 44.05
C ARG A 24 -47.27 -13.33 43.52
N THR A 25 -46.08 -13.15 42.95
CA THR A 25 -45.08 -14.21 42.72
C THR A 25 -44.18 -14.41 43.96
N PRO A 26 -43.67 -15.62 44.23
CA PRO A 26 -42.99 -15.95 45.48
C PRO A 26 -41.51 -15.51 45.51
N LYS A 27 -41.05 -15.17 46.72
CA LYS A 27 -39.65 -14.79 47.05
C LYS A 27 -38.69 -15.98 46.89
N ALA A 28 -37.59 -15.75 46.20
CA ALA A 28 -36.45 -16.67 46.14
C ALA A 28 -35.65 -16.68 47.45
N VAL A 29 -35.24 -17.89 47.87
CA VAL A 29 -34.37 -18.15 49.03
C VAL A 29 -32.90 -17.81 48.70
N PRO A 30 -32.10 -17.23 49.61
CA PRO A 30 -30.67 -16.97 49.34
C PRO A 30 -29.85 -18.27 49.41
N LYS A 31 -28.97 -18.49 48.43
CA LYS A 31 -28.02 -19.63 48.39
C LYS A 31 -26.89 -19.48 49.44
N PRO A 32 -26.34 -20.58 50.02
CA PRO A 32 -25.28 -20.53 51.04
C PRO A 32 -23.86 -20.19 50.54
N GLN A 33 -23.62 -20.14 49.22
CA GLN A 33 -22.28 -20.10 48.62
C GLN A 33 -21.45 -18.83 48.86
N ALA A 34 -22.05 -17.73 49.33
CA ALA A 34 -21.32 -16.47 49.53
C ALA A 34 -20.43 -16.46 50.80
N LYS A 35 -20.77 -17.26 51.82
CA LYS A 35 -19.99 -17.33 53.08
C LYS A 35 -18.73 -18.20 52.96
N GLU A 36 -18.75 -19.24 52.12
CA GLU A 36 -17.58 -20.10 51.88
C GLU A 36 -16.50 -19.38 51.03
N LYS A 37 -16.89 -18.58 50.03
CA LYS A 37 -15.93 -17.79 49.22
C LYS A 37 -15.18 -16.73 50.03
N ALA A 38 -15.83 -16.13 51.03
CA ALA A 38 -15.18 -15.14 51.90
C ALA A 38 -14.21 -15.77 52.92
N ALA A 39 -14.45 -17.02 53.33
CA ALA A 39 -13.55 -17.77 54.22
C ALA A 39 -12.31 -18.28 53.48
N ALA A 40 -12.45 -18.75 52.23
CA ALA A 40 -11.33 -19.20 51.40
C ALA A 40 -10.36 -18.07 50.98
N LYS A 41 -10.87 -16.86 50.70
CA LYS A 41 -10.03 -15.68 50.40
C LYS A 41 -9.18 -15.24 51.60
N LYS A 42 -9.68 -15.38 52.83
CA LYS A 42 -8.92 -15.04 54.05
C LYS A 42 -7.79 -16.03 54.36
N SER A 43 -7.90 -17.29 53.92
CA SER A 43 -6.80 -18.26 54.08
C SER A 43 -5.66 -18.04 53.07
N GLU A 44 -5.94 -17.53 51.87
CA GLU A 44 -4.90 -17.27 50.85
C GLU A 44 -4.06 -16.03 51.17
N GLU A 45 -4.65 -14.95 51.69
CA GLU A 45 -3.91 -13.74 52.10
C GLU A 45 -2.91 -13.99 53.26
N SER A 46 -3.08 -15.09 54.02
CA SER A 46 -2.22 -15.42 55.17
C SER A 46 -0.84 -15.99 54.78
N ASN A 47 -0.67 -16.44 53.53
CA ASN A 47 0.58 -17.00 53.01
C ASN A 47 1.45 -16.01 52.24
N TRP A 48 1.03 -14.76 52.10
CA TRP A 48 1.80 -13.75 51.37
C TRP A 48 3.02 -13.26 52.16
N PRO A 49 4.12 -12.87 51.51
CA PRO A 49 5.15 -12.07 52.16
C PRO A 49 4.52 -10.85 52.82
N THR A 50 5.05 -10.45 53.99
CA THR A 50 4.52 -9.31 54.77
C THR A 50 4.34 -8.07 53.90
N PHE A 51 5.22 -7.85 52.91
CA PHE A 51 5.16 -6.80 51.90
C PHE A 51 3.78 -6.61 51.20
N PHE A 52 3.02 -7.68 50.99
CA PHE A 52 1.74 -7.67 50.27
C PHE A 52 0.50 -7.76 51.20
N GLN A 53 0.66 -7.96 52.51
CA GLN A 53 -0.44 -8.21 53.45
C GLN A 53 -1.16 -6.92 53.92
N ASP A 54 -2.41 -7.06 54.39
CA ASP A 54 -3.29 -5.95 54.81
C ASP A 54 -3.06 -5.47 56.27
N ALA A 55 -2.33 -6.23 57.08
CA ALA A 55 -2.30 -6.10 58.54
C ALA A 55 -1.34 -5.02 59.11
N CYS A 56 -0.57 -4.30 58.29
CA CYS A 56 0.36 -3.25 58.75
C CYS A 56 0.26 -1.94 57.91
N PRO A 57 0.48 -0.74 58.48
CA PRO A 57 0.31 0.53 57.76
C PRO A 57 1.28 0.85 56.62
N LEU A 58 2.30 0.02 56.36
CA LEU A 58 3.40 0.28 55.42
C LEU A 58 3.44 -0.65 54.19
N LEU A 59 2.31 -1.28 53.82
CA LEU A 59 2.31 -2.41 52.88
C LEU A 59 1.53 -2.15 51.58
N LEU A 60 2.03 -2.71 50.47
CA LEU A 60 1.70 -2.32 49.09
C LEU A 60 0.20 -2.46 48.76
N PHE A 61 -0.47 -3.45 49.34
CA PHE A 61 -1.92 -3.66 49.16
C PHE A 61 -2.78 -2.57 49.79
N ARG A 62 -2.35 -2.00 50.92
CA ARG A 62 -3.04 -0.87 51.58
C ARG A 62 -2.92 0.40 50.73
N VAL A 63 -1.75 0.63 50.14
CA VAL A 63 -1.51 1.74 49.19
C VAL A 63 -2.39 1.55 47.94
N TYR A 64 -2.45 0.33 47.40
CA TYR A 64 -3.32 -0.02 46.29
C TYR A 64 -4.81 0.22 46.58
N LYS A 65 -5.32 -0.24 47.75
CA LYS A 65 -6.72 -0.02 48.15
C LYS A 65 -7.07 1.46 48.25
N ALA A 66 -6.16 2.27 48.81
CA ALA A 66 -6.35 3.72 48.91
C ALA A 66 -6.37 4.38 47.53
N LEU A 67 -5.40 4.05 46.66
CA LEU A 67 -5.36 4.51 45.26
C LEU A 67 -6.62 4.11 44.48
N ASN A 68 -7.02 2.84 44.57
CA ASN A 68 -8.19 2.30 43.89
C ASN A 68 -9.48 3.01 44.34
N THR A 69 -9.64 3.25 45.64
CA THR A 69 -10.80 3.96 46.20
C THR A 69 -10.89 5.40 45.69
N VAL A 70 -9.77 6.14 45.76
CA VAL A 70 -9.72 7.55 45.33
C VAL A 70 -9.89 7.66 43.83
N ILE A 71 -9.20 6.85 43.03
CA ILE A 71 -9.29 6.91 41.56
C ILE A 71 -10.69 6.46 41.09
N ALA A 72 -11.31 5.45 41.71
CA ALA A 72 -12.69 5.06 41.40
C ALA A 72 -13.70 6.18 41.73
N PHE A 73 -13.46 6.93 42.81
CA PHE A 73 -14.28 8.10 43.17
C PHE A 73 -14.05 9.28 42.22
N CYS A 74 -12.80 9.62 41.90
CA CYS A 74 -12.46 10.64 40.91
C CYS A 74 -13.04 10.28 39.53
N SER A 75 -13.01 9.01 39.16
CA SER A 75 -13.60 8.49 37.92
C SER A 75 -15.14 8.56 37.91
N SER A 76 -15.81 8.76 39.05
CA SER A 76 -17.27 8.92 39.07
C SER A 76 -17.73 10.34 38.72
N ARG A 77 -16.81 11.32 38.68
CA ARG A 77 -17.12 12.74 38.43
C ARG A 77 -16.79 13.12 36.99
N LYS A 78 -17.76 13.72 36.30
CA LYS A 78 -17.73 13.95 34.84
C LYS A 78 -16.73 15.01 34.34
N HIS A 79 -16.02 15.76 35.19
CA HIS A 79 -15.23 16.92 34.77
C HIS A 79 -13.87 17.05 35.48
N LEU A 80 -13.25 15.93 35.87
CA LEU A 80 -12.00 15.95 36.64
C LEU A 80 -10.92 15.10 35.94
N ALA A 81 -9.81 15.73 35.53
CA ALA A 81 -8.62 14.99 35.10
C ALA A 81 -7.91 14.41 36.33
N ILE A 82 -7.62 13.10 36.30
CA ILE A 82 -7.01 12.38 37.43
C ILE A 82 -5.48 12.55 37.38
N THR A 83 -5.01 13.73 37.77
CA THR A 83 -3.56 14.00 37.88
C THR A 83 -3.00 13.37 39.16
N PHE A 84 -1.71 13.05 39.14
CA PHE A 84 -1.03 12.49 40.31
C PHE A 84 -1.11 13.45 41.51
N SER A 85 -0.93 14.75 41.30
CA SER A 85 -1.04 15.79 42.33
C SER A 85 -2.40 15.80 43.04
N LEU A 86 -3.49 15.59 42.29
CA LEU A 86 -4.86 15.59 42.81
C LEU A 86 -5.18 14.31 43.61
N VAL A 87 -4.73 13.16 43.11
CA VAL A 87 -4.93 11.86 43.79
C VAL A 87 -4.06 11.78 45.04
N ARG A 88 -2.83 12.28 44.97
CA ARG A 88 -1.83 12.22 46.04
C ARG A 88 -2.37 12.75 47.37
N GLN A 89 -2.90 13.97 47.40
CA GLN A 89 -3.41 14.57 48.64
C GLN A 89 -4.55 13.76 49.28
N SER A 90 -5.45 13.22 48.46
CA SER A 90 -6.59 12.42 48.94
C SER A 90 -6.14 11.05 49.46
N VAL A 91 -5.15 10.44 48.82
CA VAL A 91 -4.60 9.14 49.21
C VAL A 91 -3.73 9.26 50.46
N GLU A 92 -2.89 10.29 50.56
CA GLU A 92 -2.09 10.59 51.76
C GLU A 92 -2.98 10.82 52.99
N ASN A 93 -4.16 11.45 52.81
CA ASN A 93 -5.14 11.64 53.88
C ASN A 93 -5.75 10.32 54.40
N ILE A 94 -5.94 9.33 53.51
CA ILE A 94 -6.44 7.99 53.85
C ILE A 94 -5.33 7.15 54.48
N LEU A 95 -4.10 7.24 53.98
CA LEU A 95 -2.95 6.47 54.43
C LEU A 95 -2.30 7.05 55.71
N LYS A 96 -2.50 8.35 56.00
CA LYS A 96 -1.81 9.12 57.05
C LYS A 96 -0.28 9.12 56.90
N GLN A 97 0.22 8.92 55.67
CA GLN A 97 1.64 8.85 55.29
C GLN A 97 1.82 9.40 53.87
N PRO A 98 3.03 9.89 53.49
CA PRO A 98 3.29 10.40 52.15
C PRO A 98 3.23 9.30 51.09
N LEU A 99 2.70 9.62 49.90
CA LEU A 99 2.64 8.70 48.77
C LEU A 99 3.91 8.84 47.92
N GLU A 100 4.85 7.92 48.10
CA GLU A 100 6.10 7.87 47.33
C GLU A 100 5.86 7.36 45.90
N LEU A 101 6.55 7.96 44.92
CA LEU A 101 6.48 7.54 43.51
C LEU A 101 6.90 6.08 43.32
N GLU A 102 7.88 5.64 44.10
CA GLU A 102 8.39 4.26 44.09
C GLU A 102 7.29 3.24 44.44
N ARG A 103 6.38 3.59 45.36
CA ARG A 103 5.25 2.71 45.73
C ARG A 103 4.23 2.58 44.62
N VAL A 104 3.97 3.66 43.89
CA VAL A 104 3.09 3.62 42.72
C VAL A 104 3.75 2.83 41.57
N ALA A 105 5.06 2.97 41.40
CA ALA A 105 5.84 2.21 40.42
C ALA A 105 5.89 0.71 40.75
N GLN A 106 5.97 0.32 42.03
CA GLN A 106 5.87 -1.08 42.48
C GLN A 106 4.50 -1.70 42.15
N ILE A 107 3.41 -0.94 42.33
CA ILE A 107 2.07 -1.40 41.94
C ILE A 107 1.96 -1.49 40.40
N LYS A 108 2.55 -0.53 39.66
CA LYS A 108 2.60 -0.57 38.20
C LYS A 108 3.42 -1.76 37.69
N ALA A 109 4.51 -2.13 38.33
CA ALA A 109 5.30 -3.31 38.01
C ALA A 109 4.50 -4.61 38.20
N LEU A 110 3.68 -4.68 39.25
CA LEU A 110 2.79 -5.80 39.50
C LEU A 110 1.59 -5.86 38.53
N LEU A 111 1.13 -4.71 38.03
CA LEU A 111 -0.04 -4.58 37.14
C LEU A 111 0.27 -3.67 35.92
N PRO A 112 1.19 -4.08 35.03
CA PRO A 112 1.73 -3.21 33.98
C PRO A 112 0.67 -2.77 32.97
N ASP A 113 -0.28 -3.64 32.59
CA ASP A 113 -1.30 -3.25 31.60
C ASP A 113 -2.51 -2.51 32.21
N THR A 114 -2.58 -2.45 33.55
CA THR A 114 -3.77 -1.95 34.25
C THR A 114 -3.60 -0.52 34.75
N ILE A 115 -2.38 -0.10 35.11
CA ILE A 115 -2.09 1.22 35.66
C ILE A 115 -1.42 2.10 34.61
N CYS A 116 -1.91 3.32 34.42
CA CYS A 116 -1.31 4.36 33.59
C CYS A 116 -0.61 5.35 34.52
N PHE A 117 0.72 5.40 34.47
CA PHE A 117 1.53 6.31 35.28
C PHE A 117 2.61 6.92 34.39
N ALA A 118 2.36 8.13 33.86
CA ALA A 118 3.21 8.79 32.86
C ALA A 118 2.95 10.31 32.78
N TYR A 119 3.93 11.06 32.28
CA TYR A 119 3.80 12.50 31.98
C TYR A 119 3.06 12.74 30.65
N PHE A 120 2.19 13.74 30.62
CA PHE A 120 1.44 14.21 29.45
C PHE A 120 1.60 15.72 29.28
N ASN A 121 1.46 16.26 28.07
CA ASN A 121 1.53 17.71 27.89
C ASN A 121 0.26 18.39 28.45
N ALA A 122 0.42 19.51 29.17
CA ALA A 122 -0.71 20.22 29.78
C ALA A 122 -1.78 20.67 28.76
N ASN A 123 -1.38 20.94 27.51
CA ASN A 123 -2.30 21.35 26.44
C ASN A 123 -3.16 20.18 25.93
N GLU A 124 -2.69 18.93 26.02
CA GLU A 124 -3.49 17.74 25.66
C GLU A 124 -4.65 17.50 26.64
N LEU A 125 -4.54 18.02 27.87
CA LEU A 125 -5.59 17.93 28.89
C LEU A 125 -6.64 19.05 28.74
N ARG A 126 -6.32 20.17 28.09
CA ARG A 126 -7.19 21.37 27.95
C ARG A 126 -8.23 21.29 26.83
N ILE A 127 -7.95 20.57 25.75
CA ILE A 127 -8.78 20.54 24.52
C ILE A 127 -10.23 20.04 24.76
N ASN A 128 -10.50 19.40 25.92
CA ASN A 128 -11.81 18.88 26.28
C ASN A 128 -12.66 19.80 27.20
N ALA A 129 -12.21 21.01 27.52
CA ALA A 129 -12.93 21.92 28.44
C ALA A 129 -13.73 23.06 27.76
N GLU A 130 -13.55 23.32 26.46
CA GLU A 130 -14.12 24.51 25.80
C GLU A 130 -15.61 24.41 25.40
N SER A 131 -16.36 23.41 25.86
CA SER A 131 -17.77 23.24 25.45
C SER A 131 -18.81 23.92 26.36
N THR A 132 -18.44 24.85 27.25
CA THR A 132 -19.36 25.39 28.29
C THR A 132 -19.40 26.92 28.43
N GLU A 133 -19.44 27.68 27.32
CA GLU A 133 -19.74 29.12 27.36
C GLU A 133 -21.20 29.48 26.97
N LYS A 134 -22.18 28.59 27.21
CA LYS A 134 -23.58 28.86 26.80
C LYS A 134 -24.63 29.03 27.89
N ASP A 135 -24.33 28.88 29.18
CA ASP A 135 -25.28 29.21 30.24
C ASP A 135 -24.65 30.10 31.30
N GLY A 136 -25.12 31.34 31.39
CA GLY A 136 -24.59 32.43 32.23
C GLY A 136 -24.89 32.28 33.72
N THR A 137 -24.49 31.18 34.34
CA THR A 137 -24.44 31.03 35.80
C THR A 137 -23.04 30.64 36.25
N PRO A 138 -22.36 31.44 37.10
CA PRO A 138 -21.04 31.08 37.59
C PRO A 138 -21.16 29.89 38.55
N ASP A 139 -20.51 28.79 38.22
CA ASP A 139 -20.44 27.60 39.07
C ASP A 139 -19.43 27.86 40.21
N ILE A 140 -19.94 27.89 41.45
CA ILE A 140 -19.19 28.17 42.69
C ILE A 140 -18.21 27.03 43.04
N TYR A 141 -18.20 25.93 42.27
CA TYR A 141 -17.34 24.77 42.47
C TYR A 141 -16.34 24.48 41.34
N ALA A 142 -16.11 25.41 40.41
CA ALA A 142 -14.99 25.29 39.47
C ALA A 142 -13.66 25.29 40.24
N PRO A 143 -12.82 24.23 40.16
CA PRO A 143 -11.52 24.26 40.82
C PRO A 143 -10.65 25.30 40.09
N HIS A 144 -10.29 26.36 40.81
CA HIS A 144 -9.37 27.44 40.39
C HIS A 144 -7.94 26.97 40.01
N ASN A 145 -7.68 25.67 39.81
CA ASN A 145 -6.33 25.13 39.70
C ASN A 145 -5.75 25.11 38.28
N PHE A 146 -6.46 25.63 37.27
CA PHE A 146 -5.92 25.79 35.90
C PHE A 146 -5.94 27.24 35.42
N SER A 147 -5.97 28.22 36.33
CA SER A 147 -5.53 29.59 36.01
C SER A 147 -4.02 29.56 35.70
N GLY A 148 -3.65 30.09 34.54
CA GLY A 148 -2.33 29.94 33.90
C GLY A 148 -1.14 30.59 34.60
N ASP A 149 -0.87 30.22 35.85
CA ASP A 149 0.28 30.71 36.63
C ASP A 149 1.17 29.58 37.20
N SER A 150 0.90 28.32 36.84
CA SER A 150 1.88 27.22 37.02
C SER A 150 2.56 26.95 35.69
N GLY A 151 3.83 27.34 35.55
CA GLY A 151 4.65 27.15 34.35
C GLY A 151 5.01 25.70 34.02
N GLU A 152 4.15 24.73 34.35
CA GLU A 152 4.41 23.30 34.09
C GLU A 152 3.89 22.90 32.71
N GLU A 153 4.80 22.66 31.77
CA GLU A 153 4.49 22.23 30.39
C GLU A 153 3.98 20.78 30.31
N HIS A 154 4.35 19.94 31.30
CA HIS A 154 4.00 18.52 31.38
C HIS A 154 3.43 18.16 32.76
N VAL A 155 2.38 17.35 32.79
CA VAL A 155 1.64 16.94 34.01
C VAL A 155 1.70 15.43 34.18
N LEU A 156 2.06 14.96 35.38
CA LEU A 156 2.07 13.54 35.73
C LEU A 156 0.65 13.03 36.00
N VAL A 157 0.23 12.01 35.23
CA VAL A 157 -1.11 11.41 35.31
C VAL A 157 -1.03 10.02 35.94
N LEU A 158 -1.95 9.72 36.85
CA LEU A 158 -2.11 8.40 37.48
C LEU A 158 -3.57 7.92 37.36
N ASP A 159 -3.80 6.88 36.56
CA ASP A 159 -5.15 6.38 36.26
C ASP A 159 -5.17 4.85 36.02
N PHE A 160 -6.35 4.23 36.09
CA PHE A 160 -6.56 2.80 35.76
C PHE A 160 -7.09 2.66 34.32
N ALA A 161 -6.43 1.83 33.50
CA ALA A 161 -6.71 1.67 32.06
C ALA A 161 -8.16 1.21 31.75
N GLU A 162 -8.80 0.47 32.66
CA GLU A 162 -10.19 0.00 32.52
C GLU A 162 -11.25 1.11 32.64
N SER A 163 -10.94 2.23 33.31
CA SER A 163 -11.85 3.40 33.38
C SER A 163 -12.15 4.01 32.00
N ARG A 164 -11.41 3.60 30.96
CA ARG A 164 -11.52 4.09 29.57
C ARG A 164 -12.40 3.20 28.67
N LYS A 165 -12.90 2.06 29.18
CA LYS A 165 -13.72 1.08 28.46
C LYS A 165 -15.08 0.86 29.16
N ALA A 166 -16.07 1.71 28.91
CA ALA A 166 -17.46 1.41 29.32
C ALA A 166 -18.42 1.48 28.11
N LYS A 167 -19.16 0.39 27.90
CA LYS A 167 -20.12 0.14 26.80
C LYS A 167 -21.43 0.89 27.02
N GLY A 168 -21.92 1.60 25.99
CA GLY A 168 -23.33 2.03 25.87
C GLY A 168 -23.56 3.10 24.80
N PRO A 169 -24.64 3.06 23.99
CA PRO A 169 -24.87 3.99 22.90
C PRO A 169 -25.60 5.25 23.41
N GLN A 170 -25.02 6.44 23.25
CA GLN A 170 -25.76 7.70 23.29
C GLN A 170 -25.36 8.63 22.15
N ARG A 171 -26.37 9.22 21.51
CA ARG A 171 -26.31 10.10 20.34
C ARG A 171 -25.71 11.46 20.74
N GLY A 172 -24.60 11.83 20.11
CA GLY A 172 -24.00 13.17 20.16
C GLY A 172 -22.56 13.16 19.63
N PRO A 173 -22.06 14.23 18.97
CA PRO A 173 -20.77 14.22 18.31
C PRO A 173 -19.67 14.54 19.33
N GLN A 174 -18.87 13.56 19.75
CA GLN A 174 -17.67 13.81 20.55
C GLN A 174 -16.52 12.92 20.06
N GLY A 175 -15.46 13.58 19.59
CA GLY A 175 -14.17 12.99 19.24
C GLY A 175 -13.37 12.61 20.49
N ALA A 176 -12.49 11.62 20.33
CA ALA A 176 -11.69 11.07 21.41
C ALA A 176 -10.43 11.92 21.69
N GLY A 177 -10.59 12.99 22.48
CA GLY A 177 -9.59 13.38 23.49
C GLY A 177 -9.75 12.49 24.73
N PHE A 178 -8.98 12.75 25.81
CA PHE A 178 -9.16 12.10 27.13
C PHE A 178 -10.66 11.96 27.48
N ALA A 179 -11.21 10.74 27.39
CA ALA A 179 -12.63 10.54 27.64
C ALA A 179 -12.90 10.73 29.13
N LEU A 180 -13.79 11.67 29.45
CA LEU A 180 -14.30 11.85 30.80
C LEU A 180 -15.06 10.58 31.22
N PRO A 181 -14.76 10.02 32.39
CA PRO A 181 -15.36 8.77 32.79
C PRO A 181 -16.87 8.94 33.04
N VAL A 182 -17.65 7.94 32.61
CA VAL A 182 -19.11 7.94 32.76
C VAL A 182 -19.45 7.81 34.24
N ALA A 183 -20.34 8.68 34.73
CA ALA A 183 -20.81 8.65 36.12
C ALA A 183 -21.39 7.27 36.49
N LEU A 184 -20.64 6.50 37.27
CA LEU A 184 -21.06 5.21 37.82
C LEU A 184 -21.99 5.44 39.01
N THR A 185 -23.00 4.59 39.17
CA THR A 185 -23.83 4.59 40.38
C THR A 185 -22.99 4.16 41.59
N PRO A 186 -23.35 4.54 42.83
CA PRO A 186 -22.59 4.16 44.03
C PRO A 186 -22.38 2.64 44.17
N VAL A 187 -23.34 1.84 43.70
CA VAL A 187 -23.25 0.37 43.65
C VAL A 187 -22.25 -0.09 42.59
N GLY A 188 -22.22 0.57 41.42
CA GLY A 188 -21.24 0.30 40.37
C GLY A 188 -19.80 0.64 40.77
N VAL A 189 -19.60 1.75 41.51
CA VAL A 189 -18.28 2.12 42.05
C VAL A 189 -17.79 1.08 43.06
N LYS A 190 -18.67 0.61 43.96
CA LYS A 190 -18.32 -0.42 44.94
C LYS A 190 -17.91 -1.74 44.27
N ASN A 191 -18.69 -2.21 43.29
CA ASN A 191 -18.37 -3.43 42.54
C ASN A 191 -17.07 -3.30 41.74
N LEU A 192 -16.78 -2.11 41.20
CA LEU A 192 -15.53 -1.84 40.49
C LEU A 192 -14.31 -1.89 41.42
N ILE A 193 -14.43 -1.31 42.62
CA ILE A 193 -13.37 -1.36 43.64
C ILE A 193 -13.11 -2.81 44.06
N GLU A 194 -14.17 -3.58 44.35
CA GLU A 194 -14.05 -5.00 44.73
C GLU A 194 -13.39 -5.83 43.63
N LYS A 195 -13.82 -5.66 42.37
CA LYS A 195 -13.22 -6.36 41.22
C LYS A 195 -11.72 -6.05 41.05
N ARG A 196 -11.32 -4.79 41.24
CA ARG A 196 -9.92 -4.36 41.13
C ARG A 196 -9.06 -4.92 42.27
N ASN A 197 -9.60 -4.95 43.49
CA ASN A 197 -8.91 -5.58 44.63
C ASN A 197 -8.71 -7.08 44.37
N ASP A 198 -9.72 -7.77 43.84
CA ASP A 198 -9.59 -9.19 43.47
C ASP A 198 -8.49 -9.42 42.44
N ARG A 199 -8.38 -8.55 41.42
CA ARG A 199 -7.31 -8.65 40.40
C ARG A 199 -5.92 -8.44 40.98
N PHE A 200 -5.77 -7.55 41.96
CA PHE A 200 -4.51 -7.39 42.68
C PHE A 200 -4.14 -8.66 43.44
N CYS A 201 -5.10 -9.27 44.15
CA CYS A 201 -4.87 -10.53 44.87
C CYS A 201 -4.44 -11.67 43.92
N GLU A 202 -5.09 -11.79 42.76
CA GLU A 202 -4.72 -12.76 41.72
C GLU A 202 -3.28 -12.54 41.23
N ALA A 203 -2.89 -11.30 40.93
CA ALA A 203 -1.54 -10.98 40.46
C ALA A 203 -0.45 -11.30 41.50
N VAL A 204 -0.72 -11.05 42.79
CA VAL A 204 0.19 -11.45 43.88
C VAL A 204 0.29 -12.97 43.96
N ASN A 205 -0.83 -13.70 43.85
CA ASN A 205 -0.83 -15.16 43.87
C ASN A 205 -0.05 -15.76 42.68
N GLU A 206 -0.23 -15.22 41.47
CA GLU A 206 0.51 -15.61 40.27
C GLU A 206 2.02 -15.39 40.45
N LEU A 207 2.41 -14.22 40.98
CA LEU A 207 3.81 -13.90 41.25
C LEU A 207 4.44 -14.83 42.29
N VAL A 208 3.77 -15.03 43.43
CA VAL A 208 4.27 -15.91 44.50
C VAL A 208 4.37 -17.36 44.02
N ALA A 209 3.42 -17.83 43.21
CA ALA A 209 3.48 -19.17 42.62
C ALA A 209 4.64 -19.31 41.62
N ALA A 210 4.89 -18.30 40.78
CA ALA A 210 6.02 -18.30 39.84
C ALA A 210 7.37 -18.29 40.58
N CYS A 211 7.51 -17.45 41.61
CA CYS A 211 8.74 -17.34 42.41
C CYS A 211 9.02 -18.60 43.24
N ALA A 212 7.98 -19.32 43.67
CA ALA A 212 8.13 -20.60 44.35
C ALA A 212 8.75 -21.69 43.45
N VAL A 213 8.59 -21.58 42.11
CA VAL A 213 9.20 -22.47 41.13
C VAL A 213 10.65 -22.07 40.83
N THR A 214 10.95 -20.77 40.77
CA THR A 214 12.28 -20.25 40.43
C THR A 214 13.22 -20.05 41.63
N SER A 215 12.72 -20.20 42.87
CA SER A 215 13.44 -19.92 44.13
C SER A 215 13.93 -18.47 44.26
N GLU A 216 13.23 -17.52 43.63
CA GLU A 216 13.52 -16.09 43.71
C GLU A 216 12.63 -15.40 44.76
N ASP A 217 13.07 -14.25 45.29
CA ASP A 217 12.26 -13.46 46.23
C ASP A 217 11.24 -12.58 45.46
N PRO A 218 9.91 -12.81 45.63
CA PRO A 218 8.88 -12.01 44.98
C PRO A 218 8.99 -10.51 45.26
N VAL A 219 9.45 -10.14 46.46
CA VAL A 219 9.56 -8.74 46.87
C VAL A 219 10.72 -8.07 46.13
N ALA A 220 11.88 -8.73 46.08
CA ALA A 220 13.05 -8.23 45.35
C ALA A 220 12.75 -8.01 43.86
N LEU A 221 12.03 -8.92 43.21
CA LEU A 221 11.64 -8.81 41.79
C LEU A 221 10.73 -7.63 41.51
N VAL A 222 9.70 -7.40 42.35
CA VAL A 222 8.80 -6.24 42.18
C VAL A 222 9.54 -4.94 42.44
N THR A 223 10.41 -4.90 43.45
CA THR A 223 11.22 -3.73 43.75
C THR A 223 12.22 -3.41 42.64
N SER A 224 12.89 -4.40 42.05
CA SER A 224 13.79 -4.18 40.90
C SER A 224 13.03 -3.74 39.64
N ALA A 225 11.87 -4.36 39.36
CA ALA A 225 11.05 -3.99 38.22
C ALA A 225 10.41 -2.60 38.36
N ALA A 226 10.14 -2.14 39.59
CA ALA A 226 9.57 -0.82 39.86
C ALA A 226 10.43 0.32 39.32
N HIS A 227 11.76 0.19 39.31
CA HIS A 227 12.67 1.23 38.84
C HIS A 227 12.42 1.62 37.39
N ALA A 228 12.09 0.64 36.52
CA ALA A 228 11.77 0.88 35.10
C ALA A 228 10.41 1.56 34.88
N HIS A 229 9.58 1.66 35.93
CA HIS A 229 8.23 2.21 35.89
C HIS A 229 8.08 3.55 36.62
N ILE A 230 9.18 4.14 37.11
CA ILE A 230 9.20 5.50 37.64
C ILE A 230 9.21 6.48 36.46
N PRO A 231 8.17 7.33 36.29
CA PRO A 231 8.11 8.28 35.17
C PRO A 231 9.19 9.36 35.31
N VAL A 232 9.90 9.63 34.21
CA VAL A 232 10.90 10.71 34.15
C VAL A 232 10.26 11.97 33.60
N ASP A 233 10.52 13.10 34.25
CA ASP A 233 10.01 14.42 33.82
C ASP A 233 10.71 14.85 32.51
N PRO A 234 9.97 15.08 31.40
CA PRO A 234 10.53 15.51 30.12
C PRO A 234 11.34 16.82 30.19
N THR A 235 11.02 17.71 31.13
CA THR A 235 11.72 19.00 31.29
C THR A 235 13.10 18.85 31.93
N SER A 236 13.26 17.88 32.83
CA SER A 236 14.54 17.56 33.47
C SER A 236 15.60 17.00 32.50
N ILE A 237 15.16 16.49 31.34
CA ILE A 237 16.03 15.98 30.26
C ILE A 237 16.56 17.13 29.39
N LEU A 238 15.85 18.27 29.35
CA LEU A 238 16.20 19.43 28.52
C LEU A 238 17.25 20.34 29.18
N GLU A 239 17.29 20.41 30.51
CA GLU A 239 18.30 21.22 31.25
C GLU A 239 19.64 20.50 31.46
N GLY A 240 19.72 19.19 31.21
CA GLY A 240 20.91 18.37 31.38
C GLY A 240 21.70 18.03 30.10
N ALA A 241 21.32 18.58 28.94
CA ALA A 241 21.94 18.24 27.66
C ALA A 241 23.29 18.96 27.43
N ASN A 242 24.29 18.66 28.26
CA ASN A 242 25.68 18.70 27.82
C ASN A 242 25.96 17.42 27.00
N PRO A 243 26.44 17.50 25.74
CA PRO A 243 26.57 16.36 24.84
C PRO A 243 27.79 15.46 25.14
N SER A 244 28.08 15.20 26.42
CA SER A 244 29.23 14.38 26.82
C SER A 244 28.95 13.28 27.84
N SER A 245 27.69 12.95 28.17
CA SER A 245 27.42 11.80 29.05
C SER A 245 26.00 11.23 28.95
N SER A 246 25.54 10.78 27.79
CA SER A 246 24.38 9.88 27.70
C SER A 246 24.82 8.54 27.08
N GLY A 247 24.61 7.44 27.79
CA GLY A 247 24.95 6.08 27.37
C GLY A 247 24.12 5.53 26.21
N ILE A 248 23.66 6.39 25.29
CA ILE A 248 22.97 5.98 24.07
C ILE A 248 24.04 5.48 23.09
N PRO A 249 23.98 4.21 22.65
CA PRO A 249 24.94 3.68 21.71
C PRO A 249 24.92 4.50 20.41
N ALA A 250 26.08 5.02 20.01
CA ALA A 250 26.23 5.69 18.73
C ALA A 250 25.88 4.73 17.58
N ILE A 251 25.32 5.26 16.49
CA ILE A 251 25.08 4.48 15.27
C ILE A 251 26.44 3.98 14.75
N PRO A 252 26.64 2.67 14.58
CA PRO A 252 27.89 2.12 14.05
C PRO A 252 28.25 2.76 12.71
N SER A 253 29.54 3.02 12.50
CA SER A 253 30.03 3.53 11.23
C SER A 253 29.84 2.48 10.12
N SER A 254 29.87 2.92 8.86
CA SER A 254 29.66 2.00 7.72
C SER A 254 30.75 0.92 7.58
N THR A 255 31.89 1.10 8.23
CA THR A 255 33.05 0.21 8.27
C THR A 255 33.03 -0.80 9.43
N GLU A 256 32.23 -0.55 10.47
CA GLU A 256 32.16 -1.39 11.69
C GLU A 256 30.89 -2.25 11.73
N ARG A 257 30.30 -2.51 10.56
CA ARG A 257 29.02 -3.24 10.47
C ARG A 257 29.23 -4.75 10.70
N PRO A 258 28.32 -5.41 11.43
CA PRO A 258 28.33 -6.86 11.55
C PRO A 258 28.11 -7.54 10.19
N SER A 259 28.61 -8.78 10.05
CA SER A 259 28.30 -9.61 8.88
C SER A 259 26.81 -9.94 8.85
N ILE A 260 26.26 -10.19 7.66
CA ILE A 260 24.82 -10.49 7.52
C ILE A 260 24.41 -11.74 8.31
N GLU A 261 25.28 -12.74 8.38
CA GLU A 261 25.08 -13.92 9.23
C GLU A 261 25.00 -13.54 10.72
N SER A 262 25.88 -12.65 11.19
CA SER A 262 25.82 -12.13 12.55
C SER A 262 24.56 -11.30 12.81
N VAL A 263 24.04 -10.60 11.79
CA VAL A 263 22.78 -9.86 11.88
C VAL A 263 21.61 -10.84 12.01
N ILE A 264 21.54 -11.86 11.16
CA ILE A 264 20.49 -12.88 11.21
C ILE A 264 20.53 -13.63 12.54
N GLN A 265 21.71 -14.02 13.01
CA GLN A 265 21.89 -14.66 14.31
C GLN A 265 21.49 -13.71 15.44
N GLY A 266 21.90 -12.44 15.34
CA GLY A 266 21.46 -11.39 16.25
C GLY A 266 19.94 -11.24 16.29
N LEU A 267 19.22 -11.39 15.18
CA LEU A 267 17.75 -11.36 15.15
C LEU A 267 17.10 -12.57 15.83
N LYS A 268 17.77 -13.72 15.88
CA LYS A 268 17.32 -14.92 16.60
C LYS A 268 17.58 -14.81 18.11
N ASP A 269 18.69 -14.14 18.48
CA ASP A 269 19.16 -14.02 19.86
C ASP A 269 18.67 -12.74 20.57
N PHE A 270 18.06 -11.79 19.84
CA PHE A 270 17.68 -10.48 20.40
C PHE A 270 16.44 -10.56 21.32
N ASP A 271 16.56 -9.85 22.45
CA ASP A 271 15.48 -9.27 23.26
C ASP A 271 14.67 -10.21 24.17
N GLU A 272 14.84 -10.06 25.49
CA GLU A 272 13.97 -10.67 26.52
C GLU A 272 12.50 -10.22 26.39
N THR A 273 12.26 -9.04 25.78
CA THR A 273 10.91 -8.49 25.62
C THR A 273 10.14 -9.06 24.43
N ARG A 274 10.82 -9.69 23.45
CA ARG A 274 10.16 -10.26 22.26
C ARG A 274 10.91 -11.49 21.72
N PRO A 275 10.74 -12.67 22.34
CA PRO A 275 11.51 -13.86 21.98
C PRO A 275 11.23 -14.33 20.54
N TYR A 276 12.27 -14.83 19.89
CA TYR A 276 12.17 -15.55 18.63
C TYR A 276 11.32 -16.83 18.80
N ARG A 277 10.32 -17.01 17.94
CA ARG A 277 9.34 -18.11 17.90
C ARG A 277 9.27 -18.70 16.49
N GLU A 278 10.42 -19.01 15.91
CA GLU A 278 10.53 -19.64 14.58
C GLU A 278 9.90 -18.83 13.44
N GLN A 279 10.00 -17.49 13.50
CA GLN A 279 9.47 -16.62 12.46
C GLN A 279 10.16 -16.81 11.10
N ILE A 280 11.43 -17.25 11.06
CA ILE A 280 12.13 -17.55 9.81
C ILE A 280 11.69 -18.93 9.33
N VAL A 281 10.79 -18.95 8.34
CA VAL A 281 10.24 -20.19 7.76
C VAL A 281 11.14 -20.77 6.68
N HIS A 282 11.84 -19.90 5.96
CA HIS A 282 12.76 -20.31 4.90
C HIS A 282 13.93 -19.34 4.82
N GLU A 283 15.12 -19.88 4.64
CA GLU A 283 16.36 -19.14 4.45
C GLU A 283 17.06 -19.68 3.20
N ARG A 284 17.45 -18.79 2.29
CA ARG A 284 18.19 -19.14 1.08
C ARG A 284 19.37 -18.21 0.89
N VAL A 285 20.54 -18.80 0.71
CA VAL A 285 21.78 -18.08 0.45
C VAL A 285 22.11 -18.18 -1.04
N PHE A 286 22.43 -17.05 -1.66
CA PHE A 286 22.99 -16.97 -3.00
C PHE A 286 24.48 -16.68 -2.88
N ASP A 287 25.30 -17.57 -3.44
CA ASP A 287 26.75 -17.47 -3.35
C ASP A 287 27.32 -16.22 -4.01
N LYS A 288 28.46 -15.76 -3.48
CA LYS A 288 29.22 -14.68 -4.08
C LYS A 288 29.68 -15.08 -5.51
N ARG A 289 29.71 -14.11 -6.40
CA ARG A 289 30.18 -14.27 -7.78
C ARG A 289 31.33 -13.31 -8.06
N GLU A 290 32.43 -13.84 -8.56
CA GLU A 290 33.56 -13.02 -9.01
C GLU A 290 33.28 -12.35 -10.36
N ALA A 291 34.00 -11.27 -10.64
CA ALA A 291 33.86 -10.56 -11.91
C ALA A 291 34.38 -11.42 -13.07
N LEU A 292 33.58 -11.58 -14.11
CA LEU A 292 34.00 -12.14 -15.39
C LEU A 292 34.25 -10.99 -16.36
N TRP A 293 35.49 -10.88 -16.83
CA TRP A 293 35.92 -9.83 -17.74
C TRP A 293 35.75 -10.27 -19.20
N GLY A 294 35.56 -9.31 -20.09
CA GLY A 294 35.55 -9.52 -21.53
C GLY A 294 36.32 -8.43 -22.25
N ASP A 295 36.81 -8.78 -23.43
CA ASP A 295 37.61 -7.88 -24.26
C ASP A 295 36.77 -7.25 -25.38
N LEU A 296 37.08 -5.98 -25.65
CA LEU A 296 36.50 -5.26 -26.78
C LEU A 296 37.20 -5.68 -28.07
N ALA A 297 36.43 -5.89 -29.14
CA ALA A 297 36.95 -6.25 -30.46
C ALA A 297 37.81 -5.13 -31.07
N HIS A 298 37.52 -3.88 -30.70
CA HIS A 298 38.29 -2.70 -31.07
C HIS A 298 38.69 -1.92 -29.81
N PRO A 299 39.95 -1.46 -29.71
CA PRO A 299 40.36 -0.62 -28.61
C PRO A 299 39.65 0.73 -28.67
N ILE A 300 39.17 1.21 -27.53
CA ILE A 300 38.68 2.58 -27.35
C ILE A 300 39.86 3.55 -27.26
N SER A 301 39.64 4.82 -27.60
CA SER A 301 40.67 5.86 -27.47
C SER A 301 41.10 6.07 -26.01
N GLU A 302 42.34 6.52 -25.82
CA GLU A 302 42.85 6.84 -24.47
C GLU A 302 42.00 7.92 -23.78
N ASN A 303 41.43 8.85 -24.55
CA ASN A 303 40.52 9.89 -24.06
C ASN A 303 39.28 9.27 -23.41
N VAL A 304 38.60 8.38 -24.12
CA VAL A 304 37.38 7.71 -23.63
C VAL A 304 37.71 6.78 -22.46
N ALA A 305 38.81 6.03 -22.53
CA ALA A 305 39.26 5.16 -21.44
C ALA A 305 39.59 5.94 -20.16
N SER A 306 40.28 7.08 -20.30
CA SER A 306 40.62 7.98 -19.18
C SER A 306 39.36 8.59 -18.57
N ALA A 307 38.41 9.07 -19.39
CA ALA A 307 37.15 9.62 -18.93
C ALA A 307 36.32 8.57 -18.15
N LEU A 308 36.24 7.34 -18.65
CA LEU A 308 35.57 6.22 -17.98
C LEU A 308 36.21 5.90 -16.62
N LYS A 309 37.55 5.87 -16.56
CA LYS A 309 38.29 5.64 -15.32
C LYS A 309 38.07 6.76 -14.30
N MET A 310 38.15 8.02 -14.71
CA MET A 310 38.02 9.18 -13.81
C MET A 310 36.59 9.42 -13.34
N ALA A 311 35.60 9.31 -14.24
CA ALA A 311 34.21 9.64 -13.91
C ALA A 311 33.45 8.46 -13.29
N ARG A 312 33.79 7.21 -13.67
CA ARG A 312 33.03 6.01 -13.28
C ARG A 312 33.88 4.95 -12.58
N GLY A 313 35.21 5.09 -12.52
CA GLY A 313 36.09 4.06 -11.97
C GLY A 313 36.17 2.79 -12.83
N VAL A 314 35.77 2.86 -14.10
CA VAL A 314 35.76 1.70 -15.01
C VAL A 314 37.17 1.51 -15.57
N THR A 315 37.81 0.40 -15.23
CA THR A 315 39.16 0.03 -15.69
C THR A 315 39.17 -1.12 -16.70
N GLY A 316 38.03 -1.79 -16.88
CA GLY A 316 37.82 -2.89 -17.80
C GLY A 316 36.32 -3.14 -17.97
N PHE A 317 35.95 -4.04 -18.88
CA PHE A 317 34.55 -4.34 -19.19
C PHE A 317 34.19 -5.74 -18.72
N TYR A 318 33.04 -5.90 -18.09
CA TYR A 318 32.51 -7.22 -17.80
C TYR A 318 32.16 -7.95 -19.10
N SER A 319 32.16 -9.28 -19.09
CA SER A 319 31.91 -10.13 -20.27
C SER A 319 30.69 -9.68 -21.08
N HIS A 320 29.59 -9.42 -20.39
CA HIS A 320 28.33 -8.96 -20.98
C HIS A 320 28.37 -7.53 -21.52
N GLN A 321 29.15 -6.65 -20.88
CA GLN A 321 29.35 -5.29 -21.38
C GLN A 321 30.16 -5.30 -22.67
N ALA A 322 31.25 -6.08 -22.70
CA ALA A 322 32.10 -6.21 -23.88
C ALA A 322 31.34 -6.84 -25.06
N ALA A 323 30.62 -7.94 -24.81
CA ALA A 323 29.77 -8.58 -25.83
C ALA A 323 28.73 -7.62 -26.42
N ALA A 324 28.11 -6.79 -25.57
CA ALA A 324 27.09 -5.85 -26.00
C ALA A 324 27.67 -4.68 -26.81
N ILE A 325 28.80 -4.12 -26.35
CA ILE A 325 29.50 -3.05 -27.08
C ILE A 325 29.98 -3.55 -28.45
N ASN A 326 30.56 -4.75 -28.51
CA ASN A 326 30.99 -5.36 -29.76
C ASN A 326 29.81 -5.58 -30.71
N SER A 327 28.68 -6.08 -30.21
CA SER A 327 27.46 -6.29 -31.01
C SER A 327 26.89 -4.97 -31.55
N ILE A 328 26.97 -3.87 -30.78
CA ILE A 328 26.55 -2.54 -31.23
C ILE A 328 27.48 -2.02 -32.35
N TRP A 329 28.79 -2.27 -32.25
CA TRP A 329 29.75 -1.92 -33.30
C TRP A 329 29.62 -2.78 -34.56
N ASP A 330 29.17 -4.03 -34.43
CA ASP A 330 28.76 -4.89 -35.55
C ASP A 330 27.38 -4.48 -36.14
N GLU A 331 26.90 -3.29 -35.79
CA GLU A 331 25.66 -2.70 -36.27
C GLU A 331 24.39 -3.49 -35.92
N LYS A 332 24.40 -4.33 -34.89
CA LYS A 332 23.22 -5.09 -34.44
C LYS A 332 22.33 -4.29 -33.47
N ASN A 333 21.04 -4.63 -33.42
CA ASN A 333 20.18 -4.22 -32.31
C ASN A 333 20.42 -5.17 -31.14
N VAL A 334 20.47 -4.65 -29.91
CA VAL A 334 20.91 -5.44 -28.75
C VAL A 334 19.92 -5.31 -27.60
N ILE A 335 19.54 -6.45 -27.01
CA ILE A 335 18.92 -6.49 -25.68
C ILE A 335 19.84 -7.16 -24.67
N VAL A 336 20.05 -6.46 -23.56
CA VAL A 336 20.83 -6.95 -22.42
C VAL A 336 19.89 -7.22 -21.25
N SER A 337 19.77 -8.48 -20.86
CA SER A 337 18.94 -8.95 -19.76
C SER A 337 19.81 -9.54 -18.66
N THR A 338 20.32 -8.67 -17.79
CA THR A 338 21.22 -9.01 -16.68
C THR A 338 20.68 -8.46 -15.35
N SER A 339 21.28 -8.87 -14.24
CA SER A 339 20.85 -8.42 -12.91
C SER A 339 20.92 -6.89 -12.74
N THR A 340 20.18 -6.38 -11.74
CA THR A 340 20.27 -4.96 -11.37
C THR A 340 21.69 -4.63 -10.90
N ALA A 341 22.15 -3.41 -11.20
CA ALA A 341 23.51 -2.95 -10.88
C ALA A 341 24.67 -3.71 -11.55
N SER A 342 24.43 -4.43 -12.67
CA SER A 342 25.51 -5.05 -13.47
C SER A 342 26.35 -4.05 -14.29
N GLY A 343 26.04 -2.75 -14.22
CA GLY A 343 26.72 -1.71 -15.01
C GLY A 343 26.20 -1.57 -16.45
N LYS A 344 24.91 -1.87 -16.68
CA LYS A 344 24.26 -1.79 -18.01
C LYS A 344 24.42 -0.44 -18.72
N SER A 345 24.51 0.67 -17.99
CA SER A 345 24.60 2.00 -18.61
C SER A 345 25.84 2.20 -19.50
N VAL A 346 26.94 1.53 -19.17
CA VAL A 346 28.21 1.60 -19.91
C VAL A 346 28.04 1.07 -21.34
N ILE A 347 27.13 0.11 -21.54
CA ILE A 347 26.91 -0.60 -22.81
C ILE A 347 26.54 0.35 -23.94
N TYR A 348 25.71 1.35 -23.66
CA TYR A 348 25.30 2.34 -24.65
C TYR A 348 26.03 3.68 -24.51
N GLN A 349 26.61 3.98 -23.34
CA GLN A 349 27.44 5.19 -23.15
C GLN A 349 28.73 5.13 -23.98
N VAL A 350 29.43 3.99 -23.98
CA VAL A 350 30.71 3.85 -24.70
C VAL A 350 30.56 3.99 -26.22
N PRO A 351 29.62 3.28 -26.89
CA PRO A 351 29.42 3.46 -28.33
C PRO A 351 29.05 4.90 -28.71
N VAL A 352 28.25 5.60 -27.90
CA VAL A 352 27.88 7.00 -28.17
C VAL A 352 29.07 7.94 -28.04
N LEU A 353 29.91 7.78 -27.01
CA LEU A 353 31.13 8.58 -26.86
C LEU A 353 32.09 8.37 -28.04
N CYS A 354 32.33 7.11 -28.42
CA CYS A 354 33.18 6.80 -29.56
C CYS A 354 32.62 7.31 -30.90
N ALA A 355 31.29 7.31 -31.08
CA ALA A 355 30.66 7.88 -32.26
C ALA A 355 30.79 9.41 -32.30
N LEU A 356 30.58 10.09 -31.16
CA LEU A 356 30.73 11.54 -31.04
C LEU A 356 32.18 12.02 -31.23
N GLU A 357 33.17 11.21 -30.82
CA GLU A 357 34.59 11.50 -31.04
C GLU A 357 34.93 11.51 -32.54
N LYS A 358 34.28 10.66 -33.34
CA LYS A 358 34.44 10.62 -34.80
C LYS A 358 33.62 11.68 -35.52
N ASP A 359 32.37 11.89 -35.10
CA ASP A 359 31.43 12.84 -35.69
C ASP A 359 30.56 13.51 -34.60
N LYS A 360 30.81 14.80 -34.36
CA LYS A 360 30.09 15.60 -33.37
C LYS A 360 28.62 15.87 -33.73
N THR A 361 28.20 15.58 -34.96
CA THR A 361 26.81 15.77 -35.43
C THR A 361 25.88 14.61 -35.04
N VAL A 362 26.46 13.48 -34.60
CA VAL A 362 25.74 12.31 -34.10
C VAL A 362 24.81 12.68 -32.95
N THR A 363 23.61 12.12 -32.97
CA THR A 363 22.64 12.28 -31.87
C THR A 363 22.22 10.95 -31.28
N ALA A 364 21.83 10.96 -30.00
CA ALA A 364 21.37 9.78 -29.27
C ALA A 364 20.17 10.09 -28.38
N MET A 365 19.19 9.18 -28.36
CA MET A 365 17.97 9.29 -27.56
C MET A 365 17.95 8.21 -26.49
N PHE A 366 17.92 8.60 -25.22
CA PHE A 366 17.78 7.68 -24.10
C PHE A 366 16.40 7.83 -23.46
N ILE A 367 15.62 6.76 -23.50
CA ILE A 367 14.25 6.69 -23.02
C ILE A 367 14.24 5.92 -21.70
N TYR A 368 13.74 6.58 -20.66
CA TYR A 368 13.66 6.01 -19.32
C TYR A 368 12.21 5.93 -18.81
N PRO A 369 11.88 4.96 -17.95
CA PRO A 369 10.55 4.84 -17.37
C PRO A 369 10.23 5.95 -16.37
N THR A 370 11.24 6.51 -15.70
CA THR A 370 11.09 7.54 -14.67
C THR A 370 11.98 8.76 -14.93
N LYS A 371 11.47 9.95 -14.60
CA LYS A 371 12.20 11.22 -14.75
C LYS A 371 13.42 11.30 -13.83
N ALA A 372 13.34 10.73 -12.62
CA ALA A 372 14.46 10.71 -11.67
C ALA A 372 15.66 9.95 -12.24
N LEU A 373 15.42 8.79 -12.85
CA LEU A 373 16.47 8.01 -13.52
C LEU A 373 17.05 8.75 -14.73
N ALA A 374 16.20 9.38 -15.53
CA ALA A 374 16.65 10.19 -16.66
C ALA A 374 17.61 11.31 -16.24
N GLN A 375 17.31 12.01 -15.14
CA GLN A 375 18.17 13.06 -14.59
C GLN A 375 19.50 12.52 -14.03
N ASP A 376 19.45 11.40 -13.31
CA ASP A 376 20.66 10.73 -12.79
C ASP A 376 21.61 10.32 -13.93
N GLN A 377 21.07 9.66 -14.95
CA GLN A 377 21.84 9.24 -16.10
C GLN A 377 22.34 10.42 -16.94
N LYS A 378 21.59 11.53 -16.97
CA LYS A 378 22.05 12.80 -17.57
C LYS A 378 23.28 13.33 -16.83
N GLY A 379 23.20 13.49 -15.51
CA GLY A 379 24.34 14.00 -14.73
C GLY A 379 25.58 13.13 -14.91
N ALA A 380 25.39 11.82 -15.03
CA ALA A 380 26.48 10.90 -15.20
C ALA A 380 27.12 10.91 -16.60
N ILE A 381 26.36 11.19 -17.67
CA ILE A 381 26.95 11.43 -19.00
C ILE A 381 27.61 12.81 -19.10
N GLU A 382 27.06 13.83 -18.44
CA GLU A 382 27.67 15.16 -18.37
C GLU A 382 29.08 15.08 -17.77
N GLN A 383 29.26 14.29 -16.70
CA GLN A 383 30.57 14.05 -16.12
C GLN A 383 31.52 13.32 -17.08
N LEU A 384 31.04 12.35 -17.85
CA LEU A 384 31.87 11.65 -18.85
C LEU A 384 32.32 12.61 -19.96
N LEU A 385 31.40 13.41 -20.50
CA LEU A 385 31.69 14.38 -21.57
C LEU A 385 32.67 15.46 -21.11
N LEU A 386 32.49 16.00 -19.91
CA LEU A 386 33.39 17.01 -19.33
C LEU A 386 34.82 16.48 -19.11
N ARG A 387 34.97 15.17 -18.90
CA ARG A 387 36.26 14.51 -18.65
C ARG A 387 36.88 13.90 -19.91
N CYS A 388 36.19 13.94 -21.05
CA CYS A 388 36.66 13.40 -22.32
C CYS A 388 37.14 14.55 -23.21
N PRO A 389 38.47 14.67 -23.44
CA PRO A 389 39.02 15.71 -24.30
C PRO A 389 38.35 15.77 -25.67
N GLY A 390 37.91 16.97 -26.09
CA GLY A 390 37.28 17.22 -27.38
C GLY A 390 35.75 17.06 -27.42
N LEU A 391 35.12 16.56 -26.35
CA LEU A 391 33.67 16.39 -26.22
C LEU A 391 33.02 17.30 -25.18
N GLU A 392 33.76 18.25 -24.60
CA GLU A 392 33.31 19.13 -23.52
C GLU A 392 32.15 20.05 -23.94
N ASP A 393 32.10 20.40 -25.23
CA ASP A 393 31.08 21.28 -25.81
C ASP A 393 29.77 20.55 -26.15
N ILE A 394 29.76 19.21 -26.13
CA ILE A 394 28.58 18.41 -26.46
C ILE A 394 27.48 18.69 -25.45
N LYS A 395 26.31 19.11 -25.95
CA LYS A 395 25.16 19.45 -25.11
C LYS A 395 24.27 18.25 -24.89
N VAL A 396 23.93 18.00 -23.64
CA VAL A 396 22.96 16.97 -23.25
C VAL A 396 21.83 17.59 -22.43
N ALA A 397 20.62 17.11 -22.62
CA ALA A 397 19.44 17.72 -21.99
C ALA A 397 18.35 16.69 -21.69
N THR A 398 17.58 16.95 -20.63
CA THR A 398 16.31 16.25 -20.42
C THR A 398 15.20 16.94 -21.20
N TYR A 399 14.43 16.13 -21.93
CA TYR A 399 13.23 16.56 -22.64
C TYR A 399 12.04 15.75 -22.13
N ASP A 400 11.49 16.18 -20.99
CA ASP A 400 10.34 15.57 -20.33
C ASP A 400 9.25 16.64 -20.07
N GLY A 401 8.15 16.25 -19.42
CA GLY A 401 7.08 17.17 -19.05
C GLY A 401 7.52 18.29 -18.09
N ASP A 402 8.64 18.14 -17.40
CA ASP A 402 9.18 19.12 -16.44
C ASP A 402 10.15 20.10 -17.12
N THR A 403 10.53 19.87 -18.39
CA THR A 403 11.39 20.79 -19.15
C THR A 403 10.67 22.13 -19.37
N PRO A 404 11.21 23.26 -18.87
CA PRO A 404 10.59 24.58 -19.00
C PRO A 404 10.34 24.96 -20.46
N GLN A 405 9.18 25.55 -20.75
CA GLN A 405 8.74 25.86 -22.12
C GLN A 405 9.77 26.70 -22.90
N GLY A 406 10.38 27.70 -22.27
CA GLY A 406 11.40 28.55 -22.88
C GLY A 406 12.69 27.82 -23.27
N LEU A 407 13.02 26.72 -22.59
CA LEU A 407 14.22 25.91 -22.88
C LEU A 407 14.00 24.87 -23.98
N ARG A 408 12.74 24.48 -24.25
CA ARG A 408 12.43 23.41 -25.21
C ARG A 408 12.92 23.72 -26.62
N SER A 409 12.86 24.98 -27.06
CA SER A 409 13.35 25.37 -28.38
C SER A 409 14.87 25.20 -28.49
N THR A 410 15.60 25.70 -27.49
CA THR A 410 17.07 25.59 -27.42
C THR A 410 17.52 24.14 -27.38
N VAL A 411 16.86 23.29 -26.59
CA VAL A 411 17.19 21.85 -26.49
C VAL A 411 17.06 21.18 -27.85
N ARG A 412 15.94 21.40 -28.58
CA ARG A 412 15.71 20.83 -29.92
C ARG A 412 16.80 21.21 -30.92
N GLN A 413 17.29 22.43 -30.85
CA GLN A 413 18.24 22.98 -31.80
C GLN A 413 19.70 22.67 -31.48
N THR A 414 20.03 22.35 -30.22
CA THR A 414 21.43 22.27 -29.77
C THR A 414 21.84 20.90 -29.23
N ALA A 415 20.97 20.17 -28.52
CA ALA A 415 21.33 18.95 -27.81
C ALA A 415 21.77 17.82 -28.77
N SER A 416 22.89 17.16 -28.47
CA SER A 416 23.30 15.92 -29.16
C SER A 416 22.69 14.70 -28.48
N ILE A 417 22.53 14.71 -27.15
CA ILE A 417 21.92 13.60 -26.41
C ILE A 417 20.70 14.11 -25.65
N ILE A 418 19.56 13.44 -25.84
CA ILE A 418 18.35 13.74 -25.08
C ILE A 418 17.95 12.57 -24.19
N PHE A 419 17.48 12.93 -22.99
CA PHE A 419 16.89 12.01 -22.02
C PHE A 419 15.39 12.27 -21.97
N THR A 420 14.58 11.28 -22.29
CA THR A 420 13.13 11.48 -22.45
C THR A 420 12.32 10.27 -21.95
N ASN A 421 11.01 10.29 -22.18
CA ASN A 421 10.07 9.23 -21.89
C ASN A 421 9.09 9.07 -23.07
N PHE A 422 8.33 7.96 -23.08
CA PHE A 422 7.35 7.71 -24.13
C PHE A 422 6.21 8.73 -24.19
N ASP A 423 5.88 9.36 -23.06
CA ASP A 423 4.86 10.40 -22.98
C ASP A 423 5.26 11.62 -23.83
N MET A 424 6.49 12.13 -23.66
CA MET A 424 6.99 13.24 -24.46
C MET A 424 7.28 12.85 -25.91
N LEU A 425 7.71 11.61 -26.14
CA LEU A 425 7.88 11.10 -27.48
C LEU A 425 6.55 11.13 -28.25
N HIS A 426 5.48 10.64 -27.62
CA HIS A 426 4.12 10.61 -28.16
C HIS A 426 3.50 12.00 -28.34
N ALA A 427 3.61 12.86 -27.31
CA ALA A 427 2.88 14.11 -27.26
C ALA A 427 3.60 15.29 -27.93
N SER A 428 4.94 15.27 -27.99
CA SER A 428 5.73 16.45 -28.35
C SER A 428 6.84 16.23 -29.38
N ILE A 429 7.53 15.09 -29.38
CA ILE A 429 8.68 14.90 -30.28
C ILE A 429 8.22 14.45 -31.66
N ILE A 430 7.48 13.33 -31.74
CA ILE A 430 7.04 12.77 -33.02
C ILE A 430 6.03 13.70 -33.74
N PRO A 431 5.00 14.28 -33.07
CA PRO A 431 4.03 15.15 -33.75
C PRO A 431 4.59 16.50 -34.24
N ASN A 432 5.82 16.85 -33.84
CA ASN A 432 6.48 18.09 -34.26
C ASN A 432 7.81 17.77 -34.93
N GLU A 433 7.86 16.69 -35.70
CA GLU A 433 9.08 16.15 -36.30
C GLU A 433 9.81 17.17 -37.19
N GLU A 434 9.09 18.11 -37.81
CA GLU A 434 9.66 19.25 -38.53
C GLU A 434 10.67 20.06 -37.69
N HIS A 435 10.42 20.22 -36.38
CA HIS A 435 11.30 20.94 -35.46
C HIS A 435 12.47 20.08 -34.96
N TRP A 436 12.40 18.76 -35.17
CA TRP A 436 13.37 17.79 -34.71
C TRP A 436 14.21 17.19 -35.85
N ARG A 437 14.04 17.65 -37.10
CA ARG A 437 14.73 17.09 -38.28
C ARG A 437 16.25 16.95 -38.11
N ARG A 438 16.92 17.97 -37.56
CA ARG A 438 18.37 17.91 -37.25
C ARG A 438 18.70 16.68 -36.39
N PHE A 439 17.91 16.50 -35.34
CA PHE A 439 18.12 15.45 -34.36
C PHE A 439 17.76 14.07 -34.92
N LEU A 440 16.60 13.92 -35.56
CA LEU A 440 16.10 12.63 -36.06
C LEU A 440 16.90 12.11 -37.27
N LYS A 441 17.41 13.01 -38.13
CA LYS A 441 18.25 12.66 -39.28
C LYS A 441 19.60 12.08 -38.85
N ASN A 442 20.19 12.59 -37.76
CA ASN A 442 21.50 12.18 -37.27
C ASN A 442 21.40 11.19 -36.09
N LEU A 443 20.20 10.65 -35.84
CA LEU A 443 19.94 9.75 -34.72
C LEU A 443 20.66 8.42 -34.96
N TYR A 444 21.75 8.22 -34.23
CA TYR A 444 22.56 7.01 -34.30
C TYR A 444 21.94 5.91 -33.43
N LEU A 445 21.47 6.28 -32.24
CA LEU A 445 21.22 5.32 -31.19
C LEU A 445 19.95 5.67 -30.38
N VAL A 446 19.06 4.70 -30.23
CA VAL A 446 17.87 4.79 -29.39
C VAL A 446 17.96 3.73 -28.30
N VAL A 447 18.09 4.18 -27.05
CA VAL A 447 18.15 3.31 -25.87
C VAL A 447 16.83 3.36 -25.15
N VAL A 448 16.27 2.19 -24.85
CA VAL A 448 15.15 2.05 -23.93
C VAL A 448 15.62 1.23 -22.73
N ASP A 449 15.73 1.90 -21.59
CA ASP A 449 16.09 1.25 -20.35
C ASP A 449 14.86 0.66 -19.65
N GLU A 450 15.07 -0.35 -18.82
CA GLU A 450 14.04 -1.13 -18.11
C GLU A 450 12.90 -1.61 -19.02
N LEU A 451 13.21 -2.29 -20.16
CA LEU A 451 12.20 -2.68 -21.16
C LEU A 451 11.01 -3.46 -20.59
N HIS A 452 11.27 -4.25 -19.54
CA HIS A 452 10.27 -5.04 -18.84
C HIS A 452 9.19 -4.22 -18.15
N TYR A 453 9.40 -2.91 -18.00
CA TYR A 453 8.38 -2.01 -17.48
C TYR A 453 7.26 -1.77 -18.50
N TYR A 454 7.56 -1.89 -19.80
CA TYR A 454 6.61 -1.61 -20.88
C TYR A 454 5.88 -2.89 -21.28
N THR A 455 4.79 -3.18 -20.59
CA THR A 455 3.95 -4.38 -20.80
C THR A 455 2.47 -4.04 -20.73
N GLY A 456 1.61 -4.99 -21.10
CA GLY A 456 0.16 -4.82 -21.10
C GLY A 456 -0.31 -3.72 -22.05
N ALA A 457 -1.39 -3.02 -21.67
CA ALA A 457 -1.91 -1.91 -22.48
C ALA A 457 -0.86 -0.80 -22.69
N PHE A 458 -0.08 -0.46 -21.66
CA PHE A 458 0.97 0.55 -21.77
C PHE A 458 2.10 0.14 -22.73
N GLY A 459 2.57 -1.10 -22.64
CA GLY A 459 3.56 -1.67 -23.57
C GLY A 459 3.07 -1.66 -25.01
N SER A 460 1.78 -1.92 -25.21
CA SER A 460 1.15 -1.91 -26.54
C SER A 460 1.13 -0.50 -27.15
N HIS A 461 0.79 0.53 -26.36
CA HIS A 461 0.92 1.94 -26.78
C HIS A 461 2.37 2.31 -27.14
N VAL A 462 3.31 1.91 -26.29
CA VAL A 462 4.75 2.11 -26.52
C VAL A 462 5.20 1.47 -27.82
N ALA A 463 4.71 0.27 -28.11
CA ALA A 463 5.02 -0.45 -29.33
C ALA A 463 4.58 0.31 -30.60
N MET A 464 3.41 0.96 -30.54
CA MET A 464 2.92 1.81 -31.63
C MET A 464 3.69 3.13 -31.75
N ILE A 465 4.13 3.70 -30.63
CA ILE A 465 4.98 4.90 -30.61
C ILE A 465 6.34 4.61 -31.25
N MET A 466 6.94 3.45 -30.97
CA MET A 466 8.23 3.05 -31.56
C MET A 466 8.14 2.82 -33.08
N ARG A 467 7.03 2.24 -33.56
CA ARG A 467 6.73 2.11 -35.00
C ARG A 467 6.60 3.47 -35.68
N ARG A 468 5.88 4.41 -35.06
CA ARG A 468 5.79 5.81 -35.53
C ARG A 468 7.15 6.50 -35.56
N LEU A 469 7.96 6.36 -34.52
CA LEU A 469 9.31 6.93 -34.47
C LEU A 469 10.16 6.41 -35.64
N ARG A 470 10.19 5.08 -35.86
CA ARG A 470 10.93 4.47 -36.97
C ARG A 470 10.47 4.97 -38.32
N ARG A 471 9.16 5.06 -38.53
CA ARG A 471 8.56 5.61 -39.75
C ARG A 471 8.99 7.05 -40.00
N VAL A 472 8.90 7.91 -38.99
CA VAL A 472 9.31 9.33 -39.07
C VAL A 472 10.82 9.45 -39.34
N CYS A 473 11.66 8.64 -38.69
CA CYS A 473 13.10 8.62 -38.96
C CYS A 473 13.41 8.19 -40.40
N ALA A 474 12.78 7.12 -40.88
CA ALA A 474 12.95 6.65 -42.26
C ALA A 474 12.55 7.71 -43.28
N ALA A 475 11.45 8.43 -43.04
CA ALA A 475 11.00 9.53 -43.90
C ALA A 475 11.93 10.76 -43.86
N ASN A 476 12.66 10.97 -42.77
CA ASN A 476 13.73 11.96 -42.69
C ASN A 476 15.08 11.48 -43.28
N GLY A 477 15.09 10.30 -43.93
CA GLY A 477 16.26 9.73 -44.58
C GLY A 477 17.20 8.96 -43.65
N ASN A 478 16.76 8.62 -42.43
CA ASN A 478 17.56 7.86 -41.47
C ASN A 478 16.96 6.47 -41.20
N GLN A 479 17.56 5.46 -41.81
CA GLN A 479 17.21 4.04 -41.61
C GLN A 479 18.25 3.28 -40.79
N ASN A 480 19.40 3.91 -40.47
CA ASN A 480 20.54 3.27 -39.85
C ASN A 480 20.58 3.48 -38.33
N ILE A 481 19.41 3.54 -37.69
CA ILE A 481 19.29 3.66 -36.24
C ILE A 481 19.57 2.29 -35.62
N ARG A 482 20.33 2.27 -34.52
CA ARG A 482 20.49 1.07 -33.68
C ARG A 482 19.62 1.19 -32.43
N PHE A 483 18.85 0.15 -32.18
CA PHE A 483 18.01 0.05 -30.99
C PHE A 483 18.71 -0.79 -29.93
N ILE A 484 18.88 -0.22 -28.74
CA ILE A 484 19.46 -0.91 -27.60
C ILE A 484 18.43 -0.93 -26.48
N SER A 485 18.36 -2.06 -25.80
CA SER A 485 17.53 -2.16 -24.62
C SER A 485 18.22 -2.85 -23.46
N CYS A 486 17.95 -2.34 -22.28
CA CYS A 486 18.45 -2.85 -21.01
C CYS A 486 17.26 -3.30 -20.18
N SER A 487 17.38 -4.46 -19.54
CA SER A 487 16.31 -5.00 -18.71
C SER A 487 16.88 -5.81 -17.56
N ALA A 488 16.07 -6.00 -16.51
CA ALA A 488 16.27 -7.09 -15.55
C ALA A 488 16.10 -8.45 -16.24
N THR A 489 16.41 -9.53 -15.52
CA THR A 489 16.25 -10.91 -16.01
C THR A 489 14.78 -11.17 -16.38
N ILE A 490 14.52 -11.40 -17.66
CA ILE A 490 13.20 -11.70 -18.23
C ILE A 490 13.24 -13.00 -19.04
N THR A 491 12.12 -13.70 -19.15
CA THR A 491 12.04 -15.02 -19.78
C THR A 491 12.32 -14.98 -21.29
N ASN A 492 11.67 -14.07 -22.03
CA ASN A 492 11.74 -13.98 -23.50
C ASN A 492 12.17 -12.57 -23.96
N PRO A 493 13.43 -12.15 -23.70
CA PRO A 493 13.89 -10.79 -23.99
C PRO A 493 13.83 -10.46 -25.49
N ARG A 494 14.23 -11.41 -26.36
CA ARG A 494 14.21 -11.22 -27.82
C ARG A 494 12.82 -10.83 -28.31
N GLN A 495 11.84 -11.68 -28.00
CA GLN A 495 10.47 -11.51 -28.49
C GLN A 495 9.88 -10.19 -27.98
N HIS A 496 10.08 -9.87 -26.70
CA HIS A 496 9.58 -8.62 -26.14
C HIS A 496 10.16 -7.37 -26.83
N MET A 497 11.47 -7.37 -27.15
CA MET A 497 12.09 -6.27 -27.90
C MET A 497 11.59 -6.19 -29.36
N VAL A 498 11.47 -7.35 -30.02
CA VAL A 498 10.90 -7.46 -31.37
C VAL A 498 9.49 -6.86 -31.40
N ASP A 499 8.64 -7.22 -30.45
CA ASP A 499 7.25 -6.78 -30.41
C ASP A 499 7.15 -5.27 -30.11
N ILE A 500 7.94 -4.77 -29.15
CA ILE A 500 7.95 -3.35 -28.77
C ILE A 500 8.56 -2.47 -29.89
N PHE A 501 9.69 -2.83 -30.50
CA PHE A 501 10.34 -1.98 -31.50
C PHE A 501 9.89 -2.25 -32.95
N GLY A 502 9.22 -3.38 -33.19
CA GLY A 502 8.81 -3.83 -34.51
C GLY A 502 9.98 -4.23 -35.42
N ILE A 503 11.09 -4.69 -34.86
CA ILE A 503 12.33 -5.06 -35.58
C ILE A 503 12.54 -6.57 -35.55
N GLU A 504 13.26 -7.13 -36.52
CA GLU A 504 13.44 -8.59 -36.63
C GLU A 504 14.81 -9.09 -36.11
N ASP A 505 15.89 -8.34 -36.40
CA ASP A 505 17.25 -8.73 -36.02
C ASP A 505 17.66 -8.15 -34.66
N VAL A 506 17.69 -9.00 -33.64
CA VAL A 506 18.00 -8.66 -32.25
C VAL A 506 18.99 -9.67 -31.65
N GLU A 507 20.15 -9.16 -31.24
CA GLU A 507 21.15 -9.89 -30.46
C GLU A 507 20.77 -9.88 -28.97
N VAL A 508 20.91 -11.04 -28.31
CA VAL A 508 20.44 -11.23 -26.93
C VAL A 508 21.62 -11.56 -26.04
N ILE A 509 21.80 -10.77 -24.99
CA ILE A 509 22.89 -10.97 -24.03
C ILE A 509 22.30 -11.14 -22.64
N THR A 510 22.36 -12.37 -22.14
CA THR A 510 21.82 -12.76 -20.82
C THR A 510 22.89 -13.11 -19.80
N ASP A 511 24.09 -13.46 -20.25
CA ASP A 511 25.19 -13.80 -19.35
C ASP A 511 25.56 -12.57 -18.53
N ASP A 512 25.71 -12.72 -17.22
CA ASP A 512 26.00 -11.62 -16.31
C ASP A 512 27.38 -11.81 -15.69
N GLY A 513 28.35 -11.05 -16.22
CA GLY A 513 29.73 -11.04 -15.74
C GLY A 513 30.02 -10.09 -14.57
N ALA A 514 29.03 -9.36 -14.05
CA ALA A 514 29.28 -8.43 -12.95
C ALA A 514 29.53 -9.18 -11.61
N PRO A 515 30.41 -8.67 -10.74
CA PRO A 515 30.63 -9.26 -9.43
C PRO A 515 29.41 -9.06 -8.52
N ALA A 516 29.14 -10.04 -7.67
CA ALA A 516 28.07 -9.98 -6.68
C ALA A 516 28.58 -10.50 -5.33
N GLY A 517 28.21 -9.81 -4.24
CA GLY A 517 28.42 -10.31 -2.88
C GLY A 517 27.42 -11.42 -2.56
N GLN A 518 27.58 -12.04 -1.39
CA GLN A 518 26.68 -13.07 -0.92
C GLN A 518 25.30 -12.45 -0.60
N LYS A 519 24.21 -13.07 -1.03
CA LYS A 519 22.86 -12.56 -0.76
C LYS A 519 22.07 -13.54 0.09
N HIS A 520 21.55 -13.06 1.21
CA HIS A 520 20.70 -13.81 2.11
C HIS A 520 19.25 -13.43 1.87
N PHE A 521 18.39 -14.42 1.62
CA PHE A 521 16.95 -14.26 1.53
C PHE A 521 16.28 -14.98 2.70
N VAL A 522 15.45 -14.25 3.43
CA VAL A 522 14.73 -14.72 4.60
C VAL A 522 13.23 -14.53 4.38
N LEU A 523 12.47 -15.62 4.49
CA LEU A 523 11.01 -15.58 4.55
C LEU A 523 10.56 -15.52 6.01
N TRP A 524 10.07 -14.35 6.42
CA TRP A 524 9.62 -14.07 7.79
C TRP A 524 8.10 -14.16 7.89
N ASN A 525 7.61 -15.13 8.64
CA ASN A 525 6.19 -15.29 8.92
C ASN A 525 5.89 -14.82 10.35
N PRO A 526 5.07 -13.77 10.54
CA PRO A 526 4.69 -13.29 11.87
C PRO A 526 4.16 -14.42 12.77
N PRO A 527 4.53 -14.44 14.06
CA PRO A 527 4.12 -15.50 14.97
C PRO A 527 2.63 -15.38 15.29
N HIS A 528 2.04 -16.45 15.81
CA HIS A 528 0.71 -16.40 16.40
C HIS A 528 0.71 -15.51 17.65
N ILE A 529 -0.37 -14.74 17.83
CA ILE A 529 -0.55 -13.88 19.03
C ILE A 529 -0.50 -14.75 20.28
N ASP A 530 -1.23 -15.87 20.24
CA ASP A 530 -1.21 -16.92 21.25
C ASP A 530 -0.90 -18.27 20.58
N PRO A 531 0.25 -18.89 20.85
CA PRO A 531 0.61 -20.21 20.32
C PRO A 531 -0.40 -21.32 20.68
N LEU A 532 -1.09 -21.20 21.81
CA LEU A 532 -2.07 -22.19 22.28
C LEU A 532 -3.47 -21.96 21.67
N ASN A 533 -3.70 -20.80 21.03
CA ASN A 533 -4.94 -20.47 20.35
C ASN A 533 -4.70 -19.86 18.96
N PRO A 534 -4.53 -20.71 17.92
CA PRO A 534 -4.33 -20.26 16.54
C PRO A 534 -5.46 -19.38 16.00
N SER A 535 -6.67 -19.46 16.58
CA SER A 535 -7.83 -18.65 16.18
C SER A 535 -7.71 -17.17 16.57
N ALA A 536 -6.79 -16.83 17.48
CA ALA A 536 -6.50 -15.44 17.86
C ALA A 536 -5.81 -14.66 16.73
N GLY A 537 -5.31 -15.34 15.69
CA GLY A 537 -4.61 -14.75 14.56
C GLY A 537 -3.12 -14.57 14.79
N LYS A 538 -2.46 -13.91 13.84
CA LYS A 538 -1.02 -13.62 13.85
C LYS A 538 -0.77 -12.18 14.28
N VAL A 539 0.43 -11.93 14.81
CA VAL A 539 0.93 -10.58 15.07
C VAL A 539 0.89 -9.76 13.78
N ASN A 540 0.66 -8.45 13.92
CA ASN A 540 0.54 -7.56 12.78
C ASN A 540 1.86 -7.49 12.00
N SER A 541 1.81 -7.74 10.69
CA SER A 541 2.97 -7.70 9.80
C SER A 541 3.66 -6.33 9.76
N ILE A 542 2.93 -5.22 9.94
CA ILE A 542 3.50 -3.86 10.03
C ILE A 542 4.33 -3.71 11.31
N GLU A 543 3.89 -4.32 12.41
CA GLU A 543 4.57 -4.25 13.69
C GLU A 543 5.89 -5.04 13.67
N GLU A 544 5.85 -6.25 13.08
CA GLU A 544 7.04 -7.07 12.83
C GLU A 544 8.03 -6.35 11.90
N ALA A 545 7.56 -5.78 10.79
CA ALA A 545 8.42 -5.04 9.87
C ALA A 545 9.00 -3.76 10.51
N SER A 546 8.23 -3.06 11.36
CA SER A 546 8.72 -1.90 12.12
C SER A 546 9.84 -2.30 13.08
N TRP A 547 9.69 -3.42 13.79
CA TRP A 547 10.72 -3.94 14.67
C TRP A 547 11.99 -4.35 13.91
N LEU A 548 11.87 -5.18 12.87
CA LEU A 548 13.00 -5.58 12.01
C LEU A 548 13.74 -4.36 11.47
N PHE A 549 13.00 -3.39 10.94
CA PHE A 549 13.57 -2.18 10.37
C PHE A 549 14.34 -1.35 11.40
N ARG A 550 13.80 -1.15 12.60
CA ARG A 550 14.50 -0.45 13.69
C ARG A 550 15.72 -1.22 14.18
N ALA A 551 15.63 -2.55 14.32
CA ALA A 551 16.74 -3.39 14.74
C ALA A 551 17.93 -3.29 13.78
N LEU A 552 17.68 -3.38 12.47
CA LEU A 552 18.71 -3.21 11.44
C LEU A 552 19.34 -1.80 11.48
N MET A 553 18.51 -0.76 11.59
CA MET A 553 19.01 0.63 11.65
C MET A 553 19.86 0.89 12.90
N LYS A 554 19.51 0.31 14.06
CA LYS A 554 20.31 0.42 15.30
C LYS A 554 21.72 -0.17 15.13
N GLN A 555 21.88 -1.16 14.25
CA GLN A 555 23.17 -1.76 13.89
C GLN A 555 23.90 -1.01 12.74
N GLY A 556 23.37 0.14 12.29
CA GLY A 556 23.97 0.95 11.22
C GLY A 556 23.75 0.40 9.81
N ILE A 557 22.84 -0.58 9.64
CA ILE A 557 22.51 -1.22 8.36
C ILE A 557 21.54 -0.34 7.58
N ARG A 558 21.93 0.05 6.37
CA ARG A 558 21.08 0.88 5.51
C ARG A 558 19.99 0.02 4.90
N THR A 559 18.74 0.34 5.23
CA THR A 559 17.61 -0.52 4.93
C THR A 559 16.51 0.22 4.18
N ILE A 560 15.94 -0.42 3.16
CA ILE A 560 14.71 0.03 2.51
C ILE A 560 13.56 -0.94 2.83
N VAL A 561 12.38 -0.41 3.12
CA VAL A 561 11.15 -1.21 3.30
C VAL A 561 10.18 -0.94 2.16
N PHE A 562 9.87 -1.97 1.37
CA PHE A 562 8.86 -1.89 0.31
C PHE A 562 7.47 -2.24 0.83
N CYS A 563 6.52 -1.36 0.60
CA CYS A 563 5.11 -1.51 0.95
C CYS A 563 4.24 -1.62 -0.32
N LYS A 564 3.29 -2.56 -0.35
CA LYS A 564 2.38 -2.73 -1.50
C LYS A 564 1.53 -1.48 -1.80
N VAL A 565 1.13 -0.73 -0.78
CA VAL A 565 0.21 0.41 -0.89
C VAL A 565 0.66 1.63 -0.09
N ARG A 566 0.32 2.84 -0.57
CA ARG A 566 0.67 4.14 0.04
C ARG A 566 0.27 4.22 1.53
N ARG A 567 -0.92 3.70 1.87
CA ARG A 567 -1.42 3.68 3.27
C ARG A 567 -0.53 2.88 4.22
N THR A 568 -0.08 1.71 3.79
CA THR A 568 0.81 0.85 4.59
C THR A 568 2.16 1.51 4.79
N CYS A 569 2.69 2.16 3.75
CA CYS A 569 3.91 2.97 3.83
C CYS A 569 3.83 4.06 4.90
N GLU A 570 2.74 4.85 4.92
CA GLU A 570 2.53 5.90 5.92
C GLU A 570 2.28 5.35 7.33
N SER A 571 1.54 4.24 7.44
CA SER A 571 1.24 3.59 8.72
C SER A 571 2.51 3.00 9.36
N LEU A 572 3.36 2.36 8.55
CA LEU A 572 4.66 1.87 8.98
C LEU A 572 5.57 3.03 9.40
N MET A 573 5.64 4.10 8.61
CA MET A 573 6.43 5.29 8.95
C MET A 573 5.95 5.91 10.26
N LYS A 574 4.64 6.07 10.47
CA LYS A 574 4.05 6.55 11.74
C LYS A 574 4.48 5.69 12.92
N MET A 575 4.42 4.36 12.78
CA MET A 575 4.86 3.44 13.83
C MET A 575 6.35 3.60 14.13
N VAL A 576 7.20 3.60 13.09
CA VAL A 576 8.65 3.76 13.24
C VAL A 576 9.00 5.07 13.94
N ARG A 577 8.32 6.17 13.59
CA ARG A 577 8.52 7.46 14.27
C ARG A 577 8.19 7.39 15.75
N LYS A 578 7.01 6.83 16.08
CA LYS A 578 6.54 6.70 17.46
C LYS A 578 7.51 5.86 18.30
N GLU A 579 7.90 4.69 17.80
CA GLU A 579 8.76 3.76 18.52
C GLU A 579 10.19 4.29 18.69
N LEU A 580 10.77 4.91 17.66
CA LEU A 580 12.11 5.54 17.78
C LEU A 580 12.08 6.74 18.75
N ALA A 581 10.99 7.50 18.78
CA ALA A 581 10.82 8.60 19.73
C ALA A 581 10.72 8.08 21.17
N SER A 582 9.94 7.02 21.42
CA SER A 582 9.85 6.42 22.76
C SER A 582 11.16 5.79 23.23
N GLU A 583 12.01 5.34 22.31
CA GLU A 583 13.34 4.81 22.60
C GLU A 583 14.41 5.91 22.75
N GLY A 584 14.07 7.20 22.57
CA GLY A 584 15.02 8.30 22.61
C GLY A 584 16.01 8.35 21.42
N ARG A 585 15.75 7.60 20.34
CA ARG A 585 16.62 7.49 19.14
C ARG A 585 16.33 8.56 18.08
N SER A 586 16.40 9.83 18.50
CA SER A 586 16.23 10.99 17.62
C SER A 586 17.29 11.05 16.50
N ASP A 587 18.48 10.51 16.78
CA ASP A 587 19.61 10.36 15.85
C ASP A 587 19.27 9.49 14.63
N ILE A 588 18.58 8.36 14.84
CA ILE A 588 18.08 7.49 13.77
C ILE A 588 16.88 8.15 13.10
N LEU A 589 15.93 8.67 13.87
CA LEU A 589 14.67 9.24 13.37
C LEU A 589 14.89 10.35 12.33
N ALA A 590 15.92 11.17 12.51
CA ALA A 590 16.30 12.22 11.56
C ALA A 590 16.75 11.66 10.18
N LYS A 591 17.26 10.43 10.15
CA LYS A 591 17.78 9.73 8.97
C LYS A 591 16.80 8.73 8.36
N VAL A 592 15.51 8.80 8.72
CA VAL A 592 14.44 7.95 8.16
C VAL A 592 13.38 8.80 7.46
N LYS A 593 13.05 8.42 6.23
CA LYS A 593 12.01 9.08 5.41
C LYS A 593 11.07 8.05 4.77
N ALA A 594 9.87 8.48 4.42
CA ALA A 594 8.99 7.73 3.52
C ALA A 594 9.18 8.23 2.07
N TYR A 595 8.81 7.42 1.07
CA TYR A 595 8.82 7.78 -0.35
C TYR A 595 7.65 7.16 -1.12
N ARG A 596 6.85 7.98 -1.81
CA ARG A 596 5.74 7.52 -2.66
C ARG A 596 5.44 8.51 -3.78
N GLY A 597 4.88 8.00 -4.88
CA GLY A 597 4.61 8.78 -6.11
C GLY A 597 3.61 9.95 -5.99
N GLY A 598 2.89 10.08 -4.87
CA GLY A 598 2.00 11.21 -4.61
C GLY A 598 2.71 12.46 -4.09
N TYR A 599 3.90 12.34 -3.51
CA TYR A 599 4.61 13.49 -2.95
C TYR A 599 4.93 14.55 -3.99
N SER A 600 4.99 15.80 -3.52
CA SER A 600 5.40 16.93 -4.33
C SER A 600 6.74 16.64 -5.02
N GLN A 601 6.91 17.19 -6.23
CA GLN A 601 8.11 16.98 -7.01
C GLN A 601 9.37 17.47 -6.24
N SER A 602 9.26 18.58 -5.53
CA SER A 602 10.37 19.14 -4.75
C SER A 602 10.75 18.25 -3.56
N ASP A 603 9.77 17.64 -2.87
CA ASP A 603 10.05 16.75 -1.75
C ASP A 603 10.64 15.41 -2.22
N ARG A 604 10.13 14.84 -3.33
CA ARG A 604 10.73 13.63 -3.93
C ARG A 604 12.20 13.84 -4.26
N ARG A 605 12.55 14.97 -4.90
CA ARG A 605 13.94 15.31 -5.24
C ARG A 605 14.83 15.44 -4.01
N LYS A 606 14.34 16.04 -2.93
CA LYS A 606 15.09 16.14 -1.67
C LYS A 606 15.35 14.76 -1.06
N ILE A 607 14.32 13.93 -0.96
CA ILE A 607 14.43 12.57 -0.40
C ILE A 607 15.37 11.71 -1.24
N GLU A 608 15.22 11.77 -2.57
CA GLU A 608 16.13 11.13 -3.51
C GLU A 608 17.57 11.56 -3.25
N HIS A 609 17.85 12.87 -3.23
CA HIS A 609 19.20 13.39 -2.99
C HIS A 609 19.78 12.96 -1.63
N GLU A 610 19.00 13.00 -0.56
CA GLU A 610 19.40 12.52 0.76
C GLU A 610 19.68 11.01 0.78
N ALA A 611 18.92 10.22 0.02
CA ALA A 611 19.14 8.79 -0.11
C ALA A 611 20.43 8.47 -0.91
N PHE A 612 20.59 9.13 -2.06
CA PHE A 612 21.76 9.03 -2.94
C PHE A 612 23.07 9.38 -2.24
N SER A 613 23.07 10.48 -1.48
CA SER A 613 24.25 10.97 -0.74
C SER A 613 24.66 10.08 0.43
N GLY A 614 23.86 9.07 0.79
CA GLY A 614 24.14 8.20 1.93
C GLY A 614 23.68 8.76 3.27
N ASN A 615 23.01 9.92 3.28
CA ASN A 615 22.58 10.60 4.49
C ASN A 615 21.40 9.90 5.18
N LEU A 616 20.59 9.14 4.42
CA LEU A 616 19.52 8.31 4.95
C LEU A 616 19.99 6.91 5.34
N LEU A 617 19.59 6.51 6.55
CA LEU A 617 19.79 5.18 7.11
C LEU A 617 18.61 4.26 6.81
N GLY A 618 17.41 4.82 6.72
CA GLY A 618 16.18 4.07 6.48
C GLY A 618 15.25 4.75 5.49
N LEU A 619 14.64 3.97 4.60
CA LEU A 619 13.64 4.46 3.66
C LEU A 619 12.41 3.53 3.64
N VAL A 620 11.21 4.09 3.79
CA VAL A 620 9.95 3.33 3.62
C VAL A 620 9.32 3.75 2.30
N ALA A 621 9.19 2.83 1.34
CA ALA A 621 8.79 3.18 -0.02
C ALA A 621 7.68 2.28 -0.56
N THR A 622 6.90 2.79 -1.52
CA THR A 622 6.10 1.91 -2.39
C THR A 622 6.94 1.39 -3.56
N ASN A 623 6.31 0.73 -4.53
CA ASN A 623 6.93 0.37 -5.81
C ASN A 623 7.47 1.58 -6.63
N ALA A 624 7.30 2.82 -6.16
CA ALA A 624 7.85 4.00 -6.81
C ALA A 624 9.39 4.00 -6.85
N LEU A 625 10.04 3.27 -5.94
CA LEU A 625 11.49 3.06 -5.92
C LEU A 625 11.91 1.64 -6.35
N GLU A 626 10.96 0.87 -6.91
CA GLU A 626 11.23 -0.45 -7.47
C GLU A 626 12.06 -0.37 -8.76
N LEU A 627 11.97 0.74 -9.50
CA LEU A 627 12.53 0.92 -10.85
C LEU A 627 13.73 1.88 -10.87
N GLY A 628 14.80 1.43 -11.54
CA GLY A 628 16.04 2.11 -11.98
C GLY A 628 16.81 3.11 -11.11
N VAL A 629 16.23 3.79 -10.12
CA VAL A 629 16.91 4.81 -9.32
C VAL A 629 18.04 4.19 -8.47
N ASP A 630 19.27 4.69 -8.60
CA ASP A 630 20.43 4.23 -7.82
C ASP A 630 20.44 4.81 -6.40
N ILE A 631 19.60 4.33 -5.49
CA ILE A 631 19.45 4.85 -4.11
C ILE A 631 20.75 4.74 -3.26
N GLY A 632 21.87 4.35 -3.86
CA GLY A 632 23.17 4.16 -3.24
C GLY A 632 23.35 2.73 -2.73
N THR A 633 24.35 2.52 -1.87
CA THR A 633 24.62 1.21 -1.28
C THR A 633 23.62 0.91 -0.16
N LEU A 634 22.56 0.18 -0.49
CA LEU A 634 21.67 -0.45 0.48
C LEU A 634 22.23 -1.81 0.89
N ASP A 635 22.14 -2.10 2.18
CA ASP A 635 22.65 -3.34 2.78
C ASP A 635 21.50 -4.35 3.00
N ALA A 636 20.29 -3.86 3.29
CA ALA A 636 19.12 -4.69 3.48
C ALA A 636 17.85 -4.17 2.78
N VAL A 637 16.98 -5.10 2.38
CA VAL A 637 15.64 -4.85 1.85
C VAL A 637 14.63 -5.61 2.70
N ILE A 638 13.60 -4.93 3.19
CA ILE A 638 12.43 -5.56 3.79
C ILE A 638 11.27 -5.43 2.80
N VAL A 639 10.65 -6.54 2.43
CA VAL A 639 9.45 -6.54 1.59
C VAL A 639 8.25 -6.85 2.49
N LEU A 640 7.39 -5.86 2.72
CA LEU A 640 6.22 -6.01 3.57
C LEU A 640 5.06 -6.61 2.76
N GLY A 641 4.99 -7.94 2.83
CA GLY A 641 4.10 -8.83 2.13
C GLY A 641 4.48 -9.06 0.66
N PHE A 642 4.03 -10.18 0.09
CA PHE A 642 4.36 -10.57 -1.29
C PHE A 642 3.93 -9.50 -2.34
N PRO A 643 4.85 -8.97 -3.17
CA PRO A 643 4.52 -7.94 -4.16
C PRO A 643 3.65 -8.50 -5.29
N PHE A 644 3.19 -7.66 -6.22
CA PHE A 644 2.24 -8.07 -7.28
C PHE A 644 2.84 -8.99 -8.38
N GLY A 645 3.81 -9.84 -8.04
CA GLY A 645 4.45 -10.80 -8.94
C GLY A 645 5.90 -11.10 -8.54
N LEU A 646 6.45 -12.20 -9.07
CA LEU A 646 7.86 -12.58 -8.85
C LEU A 646 8.84 -11.57 -9.47
N ALA A 647 8.46 -10.92 -10.58
CA ALA A 647 9.26 -9.86 -11.21
C ALA A 647 9.56 -8.74 -10.21
N SER A 648 8.50 -8.21 -9.58
CA SER A 648 8.61 -7.14 -8.59
C SER A 648 9.40 -7.55 -7.37
N LEU A 649 9.24 -8.79 -6.88
CA LEU A 649 10.04 -9.30 -5.77
C LEU A 649 11.53 -9.28 -6.11
N ARG A 650 11.91 -9.79 -7.29
CA ARG A 650 13.30 -9.81 -7.75
C ARG A 650 13.88 -8.41 -7.93
N GLN A 651 13.09 -7.47 -8.45
CA GLN A 651 13.52 -6.08 -8.60
C GLN A 651 13.75 -5.40 -7.25
N GLN A 652 12.87 -5.62 -6.28
CA GLN A 652 13.00 -5.09 -4.93
C GLN A 652 14.21 -5.70 -4.22
N MET A 653 14.40 -7.02 -4.31
CA MET A 653 15.60 -7.74 -3.82
C MET A 653 16.89 -7.16 -4.41
N GLY A 654 16.87 -6.85 -5.71
CA GLY A 654 18.01 -6.30 -6.45
C GLY A 654 18.42 -4.88 -6.07
N ARG A 655 17.75 -4.24 -5.10
CA ARG A 655 18.09 -2.90 -4.59
C ARG A 655 19.22 -2.92 -3.56
N ALA A 656 19.41 -4.02 -2.82
CA ALA A 656 20.55 -4.20 -1.93
C ALA A 656 21.68 -5.02 -2.58
N GLY A 657 22.90 -4.88 -2.05
CA GLY A 657 24.07 -5.64 -2.51
C GLY A 657 24.75 -5.10 -3.76
N ARG A 658 24.68 -3.78 -3.98
CA ARG A 658 25.41 -3.11 -5.07
C ARG A 658 26.92 -3.14 -4.79
N ARG A 659 27.73 -3.18 -5.86
CA ARG A 659 29.21 -3.15 -5.82
C ARG A 659 29.84 -4.32 -5.06
N ALA A 660 29.34 -5.53 -5.28
CA ALA A 660 29.86 -6.76 -4.69
C ALA A 660 29.80 -6.83 -3.15
N ARG A 661 28.92 -6.05 -2.51
CA ARG A 661 28.63 -6.16 -1.08
C ARG A 661 27.60 -7.25 -0.83
N ASP A 662 27.69 -7.85 0.36
CA ASP A 662 26.68 -8.77 0.82
C ASP A 662 25.35 -8.04 1.04
N ALA A 663 24.23 -8.75 0.90
CA ALA A 663 22.89 -8.19 1.06
C ALA A 663 21.92 -9.10 1.80
N LEU A 664 21.01 -8.49 2.56
CA LEU A 664 19.91 -9.16 3.21
C LEU A 664 18.58 -8.77 2.56
N THR A 665 17.74 -9.74 2.21
CA THR A 665 16.34 -9.51 1.88
C THR A 665 15.45 -10.25 2.86
N VAL A 666 14.53 -9.55 3.52
CA VAL A 666 13.51 -10.15 4.39
C VAL A 666 12.13 -9.95 3.77
N LEU A 667 11.46 -11.02 3.35
CA LEU A 667 10.05 -11.00 2.95
C LEU A 667 9.17 -11.26 4.19
N VAL A 668 8.50 -10.23 4.69
CA VAL A 668 7.59 -10.33 5.85
C VAL A 668 6.20 -10.69 5.34
N ALA A 669 5.77 -11.93 5.52
CA ALA A 669 4.49 -12.43 5.04
C ALA A 669 3.31 -11.76 5.78
N ASP A 670 2.27 -11.37 5.03
CA ASP A 670 1.00 -10.93 5.59
C ASP A 670 0.05 -12.13 5.81
N SER A 671 -1.07 -11.92 6.49
CA SER A 671 -2.12 -12.94 6.71
C SER A 671 -2.92 -13.31 5.45
N ARG A 672 -2.57 -12.75 4.28
CA ARG A 672 -3.26 -12.97 3.00
C ARG A 672 -2.96 -14.36 2.43
N ALA A 673 -3.93 -14.94 1.74
CA ALA A 673 -3.83 -16.27 1.14
C ALA A 673 -2.61 -16.46 0.21
N ILE A 674 -2.25 -15.45 -0.58
CA ILE A 674 -1.08 -15.50 -1.47
C ILE A 674 0.24 -15.51 -0.71
N ASP A 675 0.36 -14.70 0.34
CA ASP A 675 1.54 -14.66 1.20
C ASP A 675 1.69 -16.00 1.93
N GLN A 676 0.59 -16.53 2.48
CA GLN A 676 0.58 -17.83 3.15
C GLN A 676 0.84 -19.02 2.21
N HIS A 677 0.45 -18.91 0.93
CA HIS A 677 0.83 -19.89 -0.10
C HIS A 677 2.34 -20.00 -0.23
N TYR A 678 3.06 -18.87 -0.36
CA TYR A 678 4.52 -18.89 -0.46
C TYR A 678 5.23 -19.24 0.86
N VAL A 679 4.59 -19.00 2.02
CA VAL A 679 5.06 -19.54 3.31
C VAL A 679 5.05 -21.07 3.30
N ASN A 680 4.01 -21.69 2.72
CA ASN A 680 3.90 -23.14 2.62
C ASN A 680 4.69 -23.75 1.45
N HIS A 681 4.97 -22.97 0.42
CA HIS A 681 5.66 -23.37 -0.80
C HIS A 681 6.80 -22.38 -1.17
N PRO A 682 7.84 -22.26 -0.32
CA PRO A 682 8.88 -21.24 -0.49
C PRO A 682 9.72 -21.43 -1.77
N ASP A 683 9.89 -22.67 -2.25
CA ASP A 683 10.67 -22.95 -3.47
C ASP A 683 10.10 -22.26 -4.72
N GLU A 684 8.78 -22.04 -4.76
CA GLU A 684 8.11 -21.36 -5.87
C GLU A 684 8.57 -19.89 -6.03
N LEU A 685 9.04 -19.25 -4.95
CA LEU A 685 9.58 -17.88 -4.98
C LEU A 685 10.81 -17.75 -5.87
N PHE A 686 11.50 -18.86 -6.11
CA PHE A 686 12.75 -18.91 -6.87
C PHE A 686 12.58 -19.56 -8.25
N SER A 687 11.34 -19.83 -8.67
CA SER A 687 11.05 -20.34 -10.01
C SER A 687 11.57 -19.41 -11.11
N ASN A 688 12.21 -19.95 -12.15
CA ASN A 688 12.71 -19.16 -13.28
C ASN A 688 11.58 -18.56 -14.14
N ASN A 689 10.34 -19.04 -13.98
CA ASN A 689 9.21 -18.52 -14.74
C ASN A 689 8.64 -17.27 -14.06
N VAL A 690 9.08 -16.10 -14.52
CA VAL A 690 8.63 -14.79 -14.01
C VAL A 690 7.31 -14.34 -14.64
N GLY A 691 6.72 -15.16 -15.53
CA GLY A 691 5.60 -14.78 -16.39
C GLY A 691 6.06 -14.14 -17.69
N GLU A 692 5.27 -14.29 -18.75
CA GLU A 692 5.55 -13.64 -20.03
C GLU A 692 5.16 -12.17 -20.01
N LEU A 693 5.96 -11.34 -20.66
CA LEU A 693 5.68 -9.92 -20.83
C LEU A 693 4.81 -9.78 -22.08
N LEU A 694 3.50 -9.65 -21.88
CA LEU A 694 2.53 -9.66 -22.98
C LEU A 694 2.22 -8.24 -23.45
N ILE A 695 2.13 -8.07 -24.77
CA ILE A 695 1.61 -6.86 -25.42
C ILE A 695 0.61 -7.24 -26.53
N ASP A 696 -0.27 -6.31 -26.87
CA ASP A 696 -1.34 -6.50 -27.83
C ASP A 696 -1.23 -5.53 -29.01
N LEU A 697 -0.65 -6.02 -30.11
CA LEU A 697 -0.49 -5.26 -31.34
C LEU A 697 -1.73 -5.30 -32.24
N ASP A 698 -2.65 -6.24 -31.99
CA ASP A 698 -3.85 -6.48 -32.82
C ASP A 698 -5.08 -5.73 -32.31
N ASN A 699 -4.93 -4.95 -31.25
CA ASN A 699 -6.01 -4.13 -30.71
C ASN A 699 -6.41 -3.03 -31.70
N LYS A 700 -7.51 -3.26 -32.42
CA LYS A 700 -8.01 -2.35 -33.47
C LYS A 700 -8.25 -0.93 -32.97
N VAL A 701 -8.77 -0.75 -31.76
CA VAL A 701 -9.07 0.57 -31.19
C VAL A 701 -7.79 1.35 -30.91
N MET A 702 -6.80 0.67 -30.33
CA MET A 702 -5.48 1.24 -30.08
C MET A 702 -4.77 1.58 -31.40
N LEU A 703 -4.77 0.65 -32.34
CA LEU A 703 -4.13 0.81 -33.64
C LEU A 703 -4.76 1.97 -34.42
N GLU A 704 -6.10 2.04 -34.51
CA GLU A 704 -6.82 3.15 -35.12
C GLU A 704 -6.41 4.50 -34.51
N SER A 705 -6.39 4.57 -33.18
CA SER A 705 -6.02 5.79 -32.47
C SER A 705 -4.60 6.23 -32.84
N HIS A 706 -3.63 5.31 -32.82
CA HIS A 706 -2.26 5.61 -33.21
C HIS A 706 -2.09 5.91 -34.70
N LEU A 707 -2.93 5.36 -35.58
CA LEU A 707 -2.96 5.70 -37.00
C LEU A 707 -3.42 7.14 -37.24
N GLN A 708 -4.36 7.66 -36.44
CA GLN A 708 -4.70 9.10 -36.48
C GLN A 708 -3.48 9.96 -36.15
N CYS A 709 -2.64 9.55 -35.20
CA CYS A 709 -1.40 10.27 -34.92
C CYS A 709 -0.38 10.12 -36.06
N ALA A 710 -0.18 8.90 -36.56
CA ALA A 710 0.75 8.62 -37.64
C ALA A 710 0.43 9.43 -38.90
N ALA A 711 -0.86 9.52 -39.26
CA ALA A 711 -1.36 10.28 -40.40
C ALA A 711 -1.31 11.81 -40.20
N HIS A 712 -1.15 12.28 -38.97
CA HIS A 712 -0.95 13.70 -38.66
C HIS A 712 0.51 14.09 -38.81
N GLU A 713 1.41 13.23 -38.34
CA GLU A 713 2.85 13.37 -38.47
C GLU A 713 3.26 13.38 -39.94
N MET A 714 2.83 12.34 -40.69
CA MET A 714 3.06 12.23 -42.12
C MET A 714 1.94 11.41 -42.77
N PRO A 715 1.42 11.77 -43.95
CA PRO A 715 0.34 11.03 -44.61
C PRO A 715 0.67 9.53 -44.72
N VAL A 716 -0.28 8.66 -44.38
CA VAL A 716 -0.09 7.20 -44.32
C VAL A 716 -0.38 6.56 -45.68
N HIS A 717 0.43 5.58 -46.08
CA HIS A 717 0.20 4.80 -47.29
C HIS A 717 -0.08 3.34 -46.94
N SER A 718 -1.23 2.82 -47.40
CA SER A 718 -1.74 1.50 -46.98
C SER A 718 -0.84 0.31 -47.31
N VAL A 719 0.03 0.45 -48.32
CA VAL A 719 0.99 -0.60 -48.71
C VAL A 719 2.38 -0.39 -48.07
N HIS A 720 3.01 0.77 -48.28
CA HIS A 720 4.36 1.03 -47.78
C HIS A 720 4.46 0.99 -46.25
N ASP A 721 3.43 1.49 -45.53
CA ASP A 721 3.44 1.54 -44.07
C ASP A 721 2.98 0.22 -43.41
N GLN A 722 2.60 -0.80 -44.21
CA GLN A 722 2.13 -2.10 -43.70
C GLN A 722 3.21 -2.82 -42.88
N SER A 723 4.49 -2.61 -43.22
CA SER A 723 5.64 -3.13 -42.47
C SER A 723 5.71 -2.61 -41.03
N TYR A 724 5.17 -1.41 -40.76
CA TYR A 724 5.15 -0.83 -39.42
C TYR A 724 3.90 -1.22 -38.65
N PHE A 725 2.72 -1.13 -39.27
CA PHE A 725 1.42 -1.22 -38.57
C PHE A 725 0.70 -2.56 -38.75
N GLY A 726 1.27 -3.49 -39.51
CA GLY A 726 0.73 -4.83 -39.69
C GLY A 726 -0.43 -4.92 -40.69
N PRO A 727 -1.07 -6.09 -40.79
CA PRO A 727 -2.00 -6.43 -41.86
C PRO A 727 -3.33 -5.66 -41.78
N LEU A 728 -3.75 -5.24 -40.58
CA LEU A 728 -5.00 -4.51 -40.35
C LEU A 728 -4.97 -3.06 -40.88
N LEU A 729 -3.81 -2.57 -41.33
CA LEU A 729 -3.63 -1.19 -41.78
C LEU A 729 -4.59 -0.81 -42.92
N ALA A 730 -4.72 -1.66 -43.94
CA ALA A 730 -5.49 -1.32 -45.14
C ALA A 730 -6.97 -1.08 -44.81
N ASP A 731 -7.55 -1.93 -43.97
CA ASP A 731 -8.95 -1.84 -43.55
C ASP A 731 -9.19 -0.60 -42.68
N LEU A 732 -8.30 -0.35 -41.70
CA LEU A 732 -8.41 0.80 -40.79
C LEU A 732 -8.19 2.14 -41.51
N CYS A 733 -7.30 2.19 -42.49
CA CYS A 733 -7.12 3.37 -43.33
C CYS A 733 -8.41 3.73 -44.07
N GLN A 734 -9.12 2.74 -44.61
CA GLN A 734 -10.37 2.97 -45.34
C GLN A 734 -11.53 3.35 -44.41
N SER A 735 -11.61 2.75 -43.21
CA SER A 735 -12.72 3.01 -42.29
C SER A 735 -12.58 4.30 -41.48
N SER A 736 -11.35 4.67 -41.11
CA SER A 736 -11.11 5.62 -40.01
C SER A 736 -10.32 6.87 -40.43
N LEU A 737 -9.54 6.81 -41.53
CA LEU A 737 -8.74 7.94 -42.02
C LEU A 737 -9.39 8.59 -43.25
N LYS A 738 -8.93 9.81 -43.59
CA LYS A 738 -9.40 10.55 -44.75
C LYS A 738 -8.44 10.36 -45.92
N ARG A 739 -8.90 9.74 -47.00
CA ARG A 739 -8.11 9.56 -48.23
C ARG A 739 -8.05 10.84 -49.06
N ASP A 740 -6.89 11.17 -49.61
CA ASP A 740 -6.70 12.24 -50.58
C ASP A 740 -6.78 11.75 -52.05
N LYS A 741 -6.57 12.66 -52.99
CA LYS A 741 -6.63 12.37 -54.44
C LYS A 741 -5.47 11.49 -54.93
N GLU A 742 -4.34 11.52 -54.23
CA GLU A 742 -3.13 10.78 -54.59
C GLU A 742 -3.07 9.40 -53.92
N GLY A 743 -4.04 9.10 -53.06
CA GLY A 743 -4.19 7.81 -52.40
C GLY A 743 -3.56 7.73 -51.02
N TRP A 744 -3.08 8.84 -50.47
CA TRP A 744 -2.57 8.93 -49.10
C TRP A 744 -3.71 9.16 -48.11
N TYR A 745 -3.50 8.69 -46.89
CA TYR A 745 -4.46 8.79 -45.80
C TYR A 745 -4.00 9.83 -44.78
N HIS A 746 -4.91 10.73 -44.44
CA HIS A 746 -4.73 11.84 -43.52
C HIS A 746 -5.60 11.67 -42.30
N THR A 747 -5.21 12.34 -41.22
CA THR A 747 -5.97 12.37 -39.97
C THR A 747 -7.40 12.85 -40.21
N ASN A 748 -8.36 12.19 -39.56
CA ASN A 748 -9.74 12.63 -39.60
C ASN A 748 -9.90 13.99 -38.87
N SER A 749 -10.67 14.90 -39.46
CA SER A 749 -10.92 16.25 -38.93
C SER A 749 -11.38 16.27 -37.46
N LYS A 750 -12.01 15.19 -36.97
CA LYS A 750 -12.44 15.05 -35.57
C LYS A 750 -11.30 15.09 -34.56
N PHE A 751 -10.11 14.62 -34.92
CA PHE A 751 -8.97 14.50 -34.01
C PHE A 751 -7.96 15.64 -34.15
N LEU A 752 -8.18 16.56 -35.10
CA LEU A 752 -7.36 17.75 -35.28
C LEU A 752 -7.72 18.82 -34.24
N PRO A 753 -6.78 19.71 -33.87
CA PRO A 753 -5.42 19.82 -34.39
C PRO A 753 -4.39 18.88 -33.74
N PHE A 754 -4.70 18.22 -32.62
CA PHE A 754 -3.72 17.43 -31.86
C PHE A 754 -4.25 16.02 -31.54
N PRO A 755 -4.13 15.05 -32.46
CA PRO A 755 -4.64 13.69 -32.24
C PRO A 755 -3.99 12.98 -31.05
N SER A 756 -2.73 13.30 -30.75
CA SER A 756 -2.00 12.76 -29.60
C SER A 756 -2.67 13.08 -28.25
N LYS A 757 -3.46 14.17 -28.14
CA LYS A 757 -4.20 14.50 -26.91
C LYS A 757 -5.39 13.57 -26.64
N TYR A 758 -5.87 12.86 -27.66
CA TYR A 758 -6.98 11.92 -27.53
C TYR A 758 -6.52 10.53 -27.08
N ILE A 759 -5.21 10.29 -26.99
CA ILE A 759 -4.63 9.00 -26.60
C ILE A 759 -3.90 9.18 -25.29
N SER A 760 -4.42 8.56 -24.24
CA SER A 760 -3.71 8.51 -22.97
C SER A 760 -2.93 7.23 -22.85
N ILE A 761 -1.61 7.31 -23.01
CA ILE A 761 -0.76 6.11 -23.06
C ILE A 761 -0.62 5.41 -21.70
N ARG A 762 -0.87 6.12 -20.58
CA ARG A 762 -0.82 5.59 -19.21
C ARG A 762 -2.21 5.45 -18.55
N GLY A 763 -3.27 5.37 -19.35
CA GLY A 763 -4.65 5.59 -18.89
C GLY A 763 -4.94 7.09 -18.70
N ILE A 764 -6.20 7.50 -18.60
CA ILE A 764 -6.66 8.92 -18.57
C ILE A 764 -5.81 9.74 -17.57
N GLU A 765 -5.19 10.84 -18.03
CA GLU A 765 -4.64 11.85 -17.11
C GLU A 765 -5.79 12.40 -16.26
N GLU A 766 -5.87 11.95 -15.01
CA GLU A 766 -6.86 12.46 -14.08
C GLU A 766 -6.47 13.86 -13.61
N GLU A 767 -7.47 14.74 -13.53
CA GLU A 767 -7.29 15.99 -12.82
C GLU A 767 -6.89 15.71 -11.36
N LYS A 768 -6.19 16.63 -10.73
CA LYS A 768 -5.64 16.44 -9.38
C LYS A 768 -6.20 17.46 -8.39
N TYR A 769 -6.33 17.03 -7.14
CA TYR A 769 -6.59 17.88 -5.99
C TYR A 769 -5.28 18.37 -5.38
N ALA A 770 -5.15 19.67 -5.16
CA ALA A 770 -4.05 20.23 -4.39
C ALA A 770 -4.37 20.17 -2.89
N VAL A 771 -3.51 19.52 -2.11
CA VAL A 771 -3.62 19.41 -0.66
C VAL A 771 -2.75 20.50 -0.02
N ILE A 772 -3.39 21.43 0.69
CA ILE A 772 -2.79 22.67 1.19
C ILE A 772 -2.75 22.64 2.72
N ASP A 773 -1.55 22.73 3.29
CA ASP A 773 -1.33 22.88 4.72
C ASP A 773 -1.61 24.32 5.17
N THR A 774 -2.53 24.45 6.12
CA THR A 774 -2.93 25.73 6.73
C THR A 774 -2.56 25.83 8.21
N THR A 775 -1.71 24.94 8.73
CA THR A 775 -1.35 24.85 10.17
C THR A 775 -0.76 26.14 10.73
N LEU A 776 0.07 26.85 9.97
CA LEU A 776 0.86 28.01 10.44
C LEU A 776 0.22 29.38 10.12
N ASN A 777 -1.07 29.43 9.77
CA ASN A 777 -1.66 30.65 9.21
C ASN A 777 -2.00 31.73 10.26
N LEU A 778 -1.07 32.65 10.49
CA LEU A 778 -1.37 34.05 10.83
C LEU A 778 -1.47 34.95 9.58
N GLU A 779 -0.99 34.52 8.40
CA GLU A 779 -0.90 35.37 7.19
C GLU A 779 -1.58 34.80 5.91
N GLY A 780 -2.29 33.67 6.00
CA GLY A 780 -3.11 33.15 4.90
C GLY A 780 -2.37 32.51 3.72
N GLN A 781 -1.05 32.36 3.75
CA GLN A 781 -0.30 31.61 2.73
C GLN A 781 -0.21 30.12 3.08
N GLY A 782 -1.12 29.32 2.53
CA GLY A 782 -1.07 27.86 2.64
C GLY A 782 0.01 27.24 1.75
N LYS A 783 0.73 26.24 2.25
CA LYS A 783 1.75 25.52 1.48
C LYS A 783 1.14 24.26 0.86
N ILE A 784 1.30 24.07 -0.45
CA ILE A 784 0.93 22.81 -1.12
C ILE A 784 1.86 21.71 -0.62
N LEU A 785 1.30 20.69 0.04
CA LEU A 785 2.02 19.49 0.49
C LEU A 785 1.98 18.39 -0.57
N GLU A 786 0.83 18.22 -1.24
CA GLU A 786 0.62 17.08 -2.13
C GLU A 786 -0.38 17.36 -3.25
N GLU A 787 -0.27 16.61 -4.35
CA GLU A 787 -1.31 16.52 -5.39
C GLU A 787 -1.86 15.09 -5.48
N ILE A 788 -3.18 14.94 -5.43
CA ILE A 788 -3.85 13.62 -5.42
C ILE A 788 -4.80 13.49 -6.61
N GLU A 789 -4.75 12.37 -7.32
CA GLU A 789 -5.62 12.10 -8.47
C GLU A 789 -7.12 12.07 -8.06
N VAL A 790 -8.04 12.60 -8.89
CA VAL A 790 -9.48 12.69 -8.56
C VAL A 790 -10.08 11.36 -8.11
N SER A 791 -9.77 10.26 -8.81
CA SER A 791 -10.28 8.92 -8.46
C SER A 791 -9.89 8.49 -7.05
N ARG A 792 -8.85 9.10 -6.47
CA ARG A 792 -8.34 8.82 -5.12
C ARG A 792 -8.71 9.89 -4.11
N ALA A 793 -8.77 11.15 -4.54
CA ALA A 793 -9.17 12.28 -3.69
C ALA A 793 -10.49 11.98 -2.99
N ILE A 794 -11.43 11.33 -3.68
CA ILE A 794 -12.74 10.95 -3.14
C ILE A 794 -12.66 9.93 -1.99
N PHE A 795 -11.61 9.11 -1.94
CA PHE A 795 -11.38 8.08 -0.91
C PHE A 795 -10.35 8.48 0.14
N GLU A 796 -9.62 9.58 -0.05
CA GLU A 796 -8.52 10.01 0.81
C GLU A 796 -8.74 11.44 1.39
N LEU A 797 -9.44 12.31 0.66
CA LEU A 797 -9.71 13.70 0.99
C LEU A 797 -11.21 13.91 1.23
N TYR A 798 -11.61 13.77 2.49
CA TYR A 798 -12.96 14.08 2.96
C TYR A 798 -12.86 14.88 4.25
N GLU A 799 -13.76 15.83 4.45
CA GLU A 799 -13.77 16.72 5.61
C GLU A 799 -13.86 15.91 6.92
N GLY A 800 -13.03 16.27 7.90
CA GLY A 800 -12.83 15.52 9.15
C GLY A 800 -11.98 14.25 9.01
N GLY A 801 -11.53 13.92 7.80
CA GLY A 801 -10.66 12.79 7.50
C GLY A 801 -9.23 12.98 7.98
N VAL A 802 -8.55 11.87 8.28
CA VAL A 802 -7.13 11.87 8.65
C VAL A 802 -6.29 11.63 7.41
N PHE A 803 -5.57 12.66 6.99
CA PHE A 803 -4.58 12.60 5.95
C PHE A 803 -3.19 12.33 6.56
N MET A 804 -2.37 11.52 5.90
CA MET A 804 -1.02 11.18 6.39
C MET A 804 0.05 11.54 5.36
N HIS A 805 1.07 12.24 5.84
CA HIS A 805 2.22 12.62 5.05
C HIS A 805 3.50 12.47 5.87
N GLN A 806 4.44 11.64 5.39
CA GLN A 806 5.71 11.34 6.09
C GLN A 806 5.50 10.78 7.52
N GLY A 807 4.43 10.01 7.74
CA GLY A 807 4.02 9.48 9.05
C GLY A 807 3.39 10.50 9.99
N GLN A 808 3.31 11.78 9.59
CA GLN A 808 2.60 12.82 10.33
C GLN A 808 1.13 12.83 9.95
N THR A 809 0.26 13.10 10.93
CA THR A 809 -1.18 13.16 10.72
C THR A 809 -1.68 14.60 10.58
N TYR A 810 -2.65 14.75 9.68
CA TYR A 810 -3.35 16.00 9.41
C TYR A 810 -4.84 15.72 9.37
N ILE A 811 -5.65 16.68 9.79
CA ILE A 811 -7.11 16.64 9.65
C ILE A 811 -7.47 17.48 8.42
N VAL A 812 -8.25 16.90 7.51
CA VAL A 812 -8.85 17.62 6.39
C VAL A 812 -9.96 18.52 6.94
N THR A 813 -9.78 19.83 6.85
CA THR A 813 -10.76 20.80 7.37
C THR A 813 -11.81 21.16 6.34
N GLN A 814 -11.42 21.24 5.06
CA GLN A 814 -12.31 21.64 3.97
C GLN A 814 -11.89 20.99 2.65
N VAL A 815 -12.86 20.57 1.83
CA VAL A 815 -12.62 20.07 0.46
C VAL A 815 -13.47 20.84 -0.54
N SER A 816 -12.81 21.57 -1.44
CA SER A 816 -13.43 22.25 -2.58
C SER A 816 -13.32 21.34 -3.81
N HIS A 817 -14.43 20.74 -4.23
CA HIS A 817 -14.46 19.88 -5.41
C HIS A 817 -14.41 20.67 -6.72
N ASP A 818 -14.97 21.89 -6.73
CA ASP A 818 -14.95 22.77 -7.90
C ASP A 818 -13.54 23.31 -8.19
N GLU A 819 -12.85 23.77 -7.14
CA GLU A 819 -11.47 24.29 -7.26
C GLU A 819 -10.42 23.17 -7.22
N LYS A 820 -10.83 21.94 -6.88
CA LYS A 820 -9.95 20.78 -6.64
C LYS A 820 -8.88 21.07 -5.60
N GLN A 821 -9.30 21.54 -4.43
CA GLN A 821 -8.39 21.85 -3.32
C GLN A 821 -8.88 21.22 -2.03
N ALA A 822 -7.97 20.68 -1.22
CA ALA A 822 -8.25 20.22 0.13
C ALA A 822 -7.35 20.96 1.13
N ARG A 823 -7.96 21.60 2.14
CA ARG A 823 -7.24 22.27 3.22
C ARG A 823 -7.06 21.31 4.38
N ILE A 824 -5.84 21.25 4.91
CA ILE A 824 -5.48 20.34 5.99
C ILE A 824 -4.77 21.10 7.12
N VAL A 825 -4.98 20.67 8.35
CA VAL A 825 -4.31 21.19 9.54
C VAL A 825 -3.62 20.04 10.26
N ARG A 826 -2.35 20.23 10.63
CA ARG A 826 -1.56 19.25 11.35
C ARG A 826 -2.20 19.00 12.71
N SER A 827 -2.42 17.74 13.02
CA SER A 827 -3.04 17.32 14.28
C SER A 827 -2.51 15.94 14.64
N ASP A 828 -1.97 15.77 15.85
CA ASP A 828 -1.49 14.47 16.29
C ASP A 828 -2.66 13.61 16.79
N VAL A 829 -3.14 12.72 15.93
CA VAL A 829 -4.30 11.87 16.19
C VAL A 829 -3.89 10.42 16.26
N ASN A 830 -4.41 9.69 17.24
CA ASN A 830 -4.12 8.27 17.43
C ASN A 830 -5.06 7.32 16.65
N TRP A 831 -5.98 7.86 15.86
CA TRP A 831 -6.85 7.11 14.95
C TRP A 831 -6.47 7.37 13.48
N THR A 832 -6.91 6.48 12.60
CA THR A 832 -6.87 6.68 11.13
C THR A 832 -8.29 6.73 10.60
N THR A 833 -8.49 7.15 9.37
CA THR A 833 -9.81 7.10 8.74
C THR A 833 -9.83 6.11 7.59
N ARG A 834 -10.98 5.48 7.36
CA ARG A 834 -11.22 4.60 6.22
C ARG A 834 -12.54 4.98 5.58
N PRO A 835 -12.60 5.31 4.29
CA PRO A 835 -13.86 5.60 3.63
C PRO A 835 -14.80 4.38 3.76
N ARG A 836 -16.09 4.67 3.96
CA ARG A 836 -17.16 3.69 3.91
C ARG A 836 -17.81 3.85 2.54
N ASP A 837 -17.46 2.94 1.68
CA ASP A 837 -17.92 2.91 0.31
C ASP A 837 -18.81 1.68 0.07
N PHE A 838 -19.73 1.81 -0.87
CA PHE A 838 -20.24 0.65 -1.56
C PHE A 838 -20.06 0.85 -3.05
N THR A 839 -19.49 -0.15 -3.69
CA THR A 839 -19.50 -0.28 -5.14
C THR A 839 -20.70 -1.15 -5.53
N ASP A 840 -21.59 -0.59 -6.31
CA ASP A 840 -22.66 -1.29 -7.01
C ASP A 840 -22.27 -1.42 -8.49
N ILE A 841 -22.52 -2.59 -9.05
CA ILE A 841 -22.15 -2.95 -10.42
C ILE A 841 -23.39 -3.54 -11.06
N ASN A 842 -24.07 -2.75 -11.90
CA ASN A 842 -25.30 -3.17 -12.58
C ASN A 842 -25.13 -3.03 -14.09
N ALA A 843 -25.32 -4.12 -14.82
CA ALA A 843 -25.41 -4.04 -16.28
C ALA A 843 -26.68 -3.27 -16.68
N THR A 844 -26.52 -2.22 -17.47
CA THR A 844 -27.61 -1.29 -17.84
C THR A 844 -28.04 -1.44 -19.28
N GLN A 845 -27.11 -1.68 -20.21
CA GLN A 845 -27.42 -1.74 -21.64
C GLN A 845 -26.50 -2.72 -22.39
N THR A 846 -27.06 -3.56 -23.25
CA THR A 846 -26.31 -4.53 -24.07
C THR A 846 -25.96 -3.95 -25.46
N HIS A 847 -24.68 -3.97 -25.83
CA HIS A 847 -24.17 -3.50 -27.12
C HIS A 847 -23.77 -4.64 -28.08
N ARG A 848 -23.16 -5.71 -27.56
CA ARG A 848 -22.80 -6.91 -28.35
C ARG A 848 -23.22 -8.18 -27.60
N ILE A 849 -23.62 -9.20 -28.34
CA ILE A 849 -23.97 -10.53 -27.83
C ILE A 849 -23.13 -11.55 -28.58
N ARG A 850 -22.51 -12.48 -27.85
CA ARG A 850 -21.72 -13.58 -28.43
C ARG A 850 -22.25 -14.92 -27.94
N VAL A 851 -22.40 -15.88 -28.86
CA VAL A 851 -22.74 -17.27 -28.49
C VAL A 851 -21.47 -17.99 -28.05
N ILE A 852 -21.51 -18.68 -26.92
CA ILE A 852 -20.33 -19.42 -26.41
C ILE A 852 -20.18 -20.71 -27.23
N ARG A 853 -18.97 -20.97 -27.72
CA ARG A 853 -18.68 -22.14 -28.57
C ARG A 853 -19.05 -23.45 -27.86
N LYS A 854 -19.84 -24.29 -28.55
CA LYS A 854 -20.39 -25.58 -28.04
C LYS A 854 -21.31 -25.45 -26.82
N SER A 855 -21.88 -24.28 -26.55
CA SER A 855 -22.81 -24.03 -25.46
C SER A 855 -24.06 -23.29 -25.96
N THR A 856 -25.19 -23.52 -25.31
CA THR A 856 -26.45 -22.80 -25.51
C THR A 856 -26.47 -21.44 -24.80
N LYS A 857 -25.42 -21.11 -24.04
CA LYS A 857 -25.30 -19.88 -23.26
C LYS A 857 -24.66 -18.75 -24.07
N ARG A 858 -24.91 -17.51 -23.63
CA ARG A 858 -24.48 -16.29 -24.32
C ARG A 858 -23.64 -15.42 -23.40
N ALA A 859 -22.68 -14.73 -24.00
CA ALA A 859 -21.94 -13.66 -23.39
C ALA A 859 -22.46 -12.29 -23.82
N PHE A 860 -22.41 -11.31 -22.91
CA PHE A 860 -22.89 -9.96 -23.15
C PHE A 860 -21.79 -8.92 -22.92
N TYR A 861 -21.69 -7.97 -23.85
CA TYR A 861 -20.82 -6.80 -23.75
C TYR A 861 -21.67 -5.54 -23.86
N GLY A 862 -21.47 -4.56 -22.99
CA GLY A 862 -22.42 -3.46 -22.87
C GLY A 862 -21.97 -2.30 -21.98
N SER A 863 -22.89 -1.41 -21.67
CA SER A 863 -22.71 -0.43 -20.60
C SER A 863 -23.10 -1.10 -19.28
N VAL A 864 -22.20 -1.05 -18.30
CA VAL A 864 -22.44 -1.45 -16.91
C VAL A 864 -22.25 -0.20 -16.09
N GLN A 865 -23.18 0.13 -15.21
CA GLN A 865 -23.05 1.24 -14.28
C GLN A 865 -22.30 0.76 -13.04
N VAL A 866 -21.08 1.27 -12.84
CA VAL A 866 -20.34 1.06 -11.59
C VAL A 866 -20.39 2.26 -10.71
N PHE A 867 -21.35 2.25 -9.82
CA PHE A 867 -21.62 3.32 -8.89
C PHE A 867 -20.90 3.04 -7.59
N THR A 868 -19.83 3.79 -7.29
CA THR A 868 -19.22 3.77 -5.95
C THR A 868 -19.68 4.97 -5.16
N LYS A 869 -20.50 4.75 -4.13
CA LYS A 869 -20.91 5.80 -3.20
C LYS A 869 -20.04 5.76 -1.97
N VAL A 870 -19.30 6.83 -1.67
CA VAL A 870 -18.52 6.99 -0.43
C VAL A 870 -19.37 7.67 0.62
N PHE A 871 -20.29 6.94 1.24
CA PHE A 871 -21.30 7.45 2.15
C PHE A 871 -20.82 7.48 3.62
N GLY A 872 -19.52 7.59 3.86
CA GLY A 872 -18.98 7.50 5.20
C GLY A 872 -17.48 7.60 5.23
N PHE A 873 -16.92 7.82 6.41
CA PHE A 873 -15.65 7.23 6.78
C PHE A 873 -15.71 6.71 8.21
N LEU A 874 -15.03 5.60 8.47
CA LEU A 874 -14.84 5.03 9.78
C LEU A 874 -13.56 5.63 10.35
N LYS A 875 -13.65 6.32 11.49
CA LYS A 875 -12.49 6.58 12.34
C LYS A 875 -12.08 5.26 13.01
N LEU A 876 -10.85 4.81 12.82
CA LEU A 876 -10.33 3.51 13.24
C LEU A 876 -9.20 3.68 14.26
N ARG A 877 -9.36 3.11 15.45
CA ARG A 877 -8.29 2.93 16.44
C ARG A 877 -8.19 1.45 16.77
N GLY A 878 -7.10 0.79 16.38
CA GLY A 878 -6.94 -0.66 16.60
C GLY A 878 -8.08 -1.52 16.02
N GLN A 879 -8.61 -1.17 14.83
CA GLN A 879 -9.78 -1.76 14.17
C GLN A 879 -11.17 -1.40 14.74
N GLU A 880 -11.28 -0.61 15.82
CA GLU A 880 -12.57 -0.14 16.35
C GLU A 880 -13.09 1.11 15.63
N ILE A 881 -14.39 1.13 15.29
CA ILE A 881 -15.08 2.19 14.51
C ILE A 881 -15.57 3.32 15.44
N LEU A 882 -15.23 4.58 15.14
CA LEU A 882 -15.55 5.74 16.00
C LEU A 882 -16.59 6.74 15.41
N ASP A 883 -16.85 6.82 14.09
CA ASP A 883 -17.74 7.85 13.47
C ASP A 883 -18.18 7.53 12.01
N VAL A 884 -19.11 8.29 11.37
CA VAL A 884 -19.63 8.13 9.97
C VAL A 884 -20.03 9.48 9.28
N VAL A 885 -19.65 9.74 8.01
CA VAL A 885 -19.99 10.97 7.20
C VAL A 885 -20.14 10.74 5.66
N ASP A 886 -21.27 11.12 5.02
CA ASP A 886 -21.66 10.76 3.63
C ASP A 886 -21.20 11.67 2.44
N ILE A 887 -20.76 11.09 1.30
CA ILE A 887 -20.43 11.74 -0.01
C ILE A 887 -20.82 10.82 -1.24
N GLN A 888 -21.05 11.38 -2.45
CA GLN A 888 -21.48 10.67 -3.68
C GLN A 888 -20.53 10.87 -4.89
N THR A 889 -20.46 9.89 -5.82
CA THR A 889 -19.58 9.91 -7.02
C THR A 889 -20.18 9.10 -8.20
N PRO A 890 -19.95 9.49 -9.49
CA PRO A 890 -20.60 8.88 -10.68
C PRO A 890 -19.89 7.64 -11.33
N PRO A 891 -20.53 6.95 -12.31
CA PRO A 891 -20.16 5.59 -12.79
C PRO A 891 -19.54 5.41 -14.22
N TYR A 892 -18.99 4.20 -14.55
CA TYR A 892 -18.26 3.80 -15.81
C TYR A 892 -18.64 2.38 -16.41
N GLU A 893 -18.52 2.13 -17.74
CA GLU A 893 -19.01 0.99 -18.64
C GLU A 893 -18.20 -0.35 -18.78
N ARG A 894 -18.80 -1.58 -19.05
CA ARG A 894 -18.20 -2.98 -18.84
C ARG A 894 -18.91 -4.27 -19.44
N MET A 895 -18.38 -5.52 -19.26
CA MET A 895 -18.96 -6.82 -19.76
C MET A 895 -19.50 -7.81 -18.68
N TRP A 896 -20.40 -8.75 -19.03
CA TRP A 896 -20.93 -9.76 -18.08
C TRP A 896 -21.42 -11.11 -18.69
N LEU A 897 -21.51 -12.14 -17.83
CA LEU A 897 -22.18 -13.43 -18.07
C LEU A 897 -23.28 -13.65 -17.01
N ASP A 898 -24.45 -14.13 -17.44
CA ASP A 898 -25.52 -14.51 -16.51
C ASP A 898 -25.36 -15.97 -16.05
N VAL A 899 -25.48 -16.21 -14.74
CA VAL A 899 -25.39 -17.56 -14.16
C VAL A 899 -26.73 -18.28 -14.31
N PRO A 900 -26.77 -19.51 -14.86
CA PRO A 900 -28.02 -20.26 -15.06
C PRO A 900 -28.81 -20.52 -13.77
N LYS A 901 -30.14 -20.44 -13.83
CA LYS A 901 -31.02 -20.67 -12.66
C LYS A 901 -30.83 -22.06 -12.01
N PHE A 902 -30.69 -23.11 -12.84
CA PHE A 902 -30.58 -24.48 -12.32
C PHE A 902 -29.32 -24.69 -11.47
N ILE A 903 -28.20 -24.04 -11.82
CA ILE A 903 -26.95 -24.20 -11.06
C ILE A 903 -27.03 -23.47 -9.72
N LEU A 904 -27.72 -22.33 -9.65
CA LEU A 904 -27.98 -21.63 -8.39
C LEU A 904 -28.79 -22.49 -7.43
N GLN A 905 -29.79 -23.22 -7.94
CA GLN A 905 -30.57 -24.14 -7.11
C GLN A 905 -29.71 -25.30 -6.61
N LEU A 906 -28.91 -25.91 -7.49
CA LEU A 906 -28.00 -27.00 -7.09
C LEU A 906 -26.98 -26.56 -6.02
N LEU A 907 -26.42 -25.35 -6.15
CA LEU A 907 -25.51 -24.79 -5.15
C LEU A 907 -26.21 -24.64 -3.79
N LYS A 908 -27.44 -24.12 -3.77
CA LYS A 908 -28.25 -24.00 -2.54
C LYS A 908 -28.56 -25.37 -1.93
N ASP A 909 -29.01 -26.33 -2.74
CA ASP A 909 -29.39 -27.68 -2.29
C ASP A 909 -28.20 -28.45 -1.70
N LYS A 910 -26.98 -28.15 -2.15
CA LYS A 910 -25.74 -28.77 -1.67
C LYS A 910 -25.02 -27.98 -0.56
N GLY A 911 -25.58 -26.86 -0.11
CA GLY A 911 -24.95 -26.02 0.92
C GLY A 911 -23.71 -25.26 0.43
N ILE A 912 -23.59 -24.95 -0.86
CA ILE A 912 -22.48 -24.16 -1.39
C ILE A 912 -22.94 -22.71 -1.54
N ASN A 913 -22.22 -21.77 -0.93
CA ASN A 913 -22.57 -20.36 -0.99
C ASN A 913 -22.46 -19.82 -2.44
N PRO A 914 -23.56 -19.35 -3.06
CA PRO A 914 -23.52 -18.82 -4.43
C PRO A 914 -22.59 -17.61 -4.59
N ALA A 915 -22.41 -16.78 -3.56
CA ALA A 915 -21.51 -15.63 -3.61
C ALA A 915 -20.03 -16.06 -3.70
N GLU A 916 -19.64 -17.11 -2.97
CA GLU A 916 -18.30 -17.71 -3.02
C GLU A 916 -18.04 -18.36 -4.39
N ALA A 917 -19.02 -19.09 -4.90
CA ALA A 917 -18.94 -19.76 -6.20
C ALA A 917 -18.77 -18.76 -7.35
N ILE A 918 -19.58 -17.70 -7.39
CA ILE A 918 -19.52 -16.65 -8.42
C ILE A 918 -18.19 -15.90 -8.35
N HIS A 919 -17.75 -15.52 -7.15
CA HIS A 919 -16.49 -14.79 -6.97
C HIS A 919 -15.27 -15.61 -7.41
N ALA A 920 -15.22 -16.88 -7.01
CA ALA A 920 -14.16 -17.81 -7.40
C ALA A 920 -14.16 -18.11 -8.92
N ALA A 921 -15.32 -18.27 -9.54
CA ALA A 921 -15.43 -18.44 -10.99
C ALA A 921 -14.99 -17.18 -11.76
N SER A 922 -15.31 -15.99 -11.25
CA SER A 922 -14.86 -14.72 -11.85
C SER A 922 -13.33 -14.61 -11.85
N HIS A 923 -12.69 -15.02 -10.75
CA HIS A 923 -11.23 -15.08 -10.64
C HIS A 923 -10.62 -16.17 -11.52
N ALA A 924 -11.27 -17.32 -11.66
CA ALA A 924 -10.78 -18.40 -12.54
C ALA A 924 -10.64 -17.96 -14.00
N VAL A 925 -11.66 -17.29 -14.54
CA VAL A 925 -11.60 -16.72 -15.90
C VAL A 925 -10.57 -15.59 -15.97
N LEU A 926 -10.55 -14.69 -14.97
CA LEU A 926 -9.59 -13.59 -14.92
C LEU A 926 -8.14 -14.10 -14.92
N ASN A 927 -7.85 -15.20 -14.23
CA ASN A 927 -6.52 -15.80 -14.18
C ASN A 927 -6.07 -16.44 -15.51
N ARG A 928 -6.97 -16.59 -16.50
CA ARG A 928 -6.66 -17.07 -17.86
C ARG A 928 -6.56 -15.94 -18.89
N THR A 929 -7.04 -14.73 -18.57
CA THR A 929 -6.95 -13.63 -19.53
C THR A 929 -5.50 -13.18 -19.70
N HIS A 930 -5.05 -13.09 -20.95
CA HIS A 930 -3.68 -12.70 -21.32
C HIS A 930 -3.29 -11.28 -20.86
N LEU A 931 -4.24 -10.47 -20.37
CA LEU A 931 -4.04 -9.13 -19.79
C LEU A 931 -4.81 -8.97 -18.46
N SER A 932 -4.80 -10.02 -17.64
CA SER A 932 -5.51 -10.06 -16.35
C SER A 932 -5.16 -8.93 -15.38
N SER A 933 -3.99 -8.30 -15.52
CA SER A 933 -3.57 -7.16 -14.70
C SER A 933 -4.44 -5.92 -14.88
N ASP A 934 -5.02 -5.76 -16.07
CA ASP A 934 -5.71 -4.55 -16.56
C ASP A 934 -7.24 -4.72 -16.48
N LEU A 935 -7.70 -5.95 -16.20
CA LEU A 935 -9.08 -6.32 -15.92
C LEU A 935 -9.34 -6.42 -14.40
N LYS A 936 -10.55 -6.09 -13.99
CA LYS A 936 -11.06 -6.24 -12.64
C LYS A 936 -12.40 -6.97 -12.65
N THR A 937 -12.76 -7.55 -11.50
CA THR A 937 -14.06 -8.20 -11.27
C THR A 937 -14.64 -7.77 -9.93
N GLU A 938 -15.92 -8.04 -9.70
CA GLU A 938 -16.60 -7.70 -8.44
C GLU A 938 -16.11 -8.59 -7.28
N CYS A 939 -15.23 -8.04 -6.45
CA CYS A 939 -14.78 -8.72 -5.22
C CYS A 939 -15.85 -8.66 -4.12
N LYS A 940 -16.11 -9.79 -3.45
CA LYS A 940 -17.11 -9.89 -2.37
C LYS A 940 -16.47 -9.58 -1.00
N ALA A 941 -17.20 -8.83 -0.17
CA ALA A 941 -16.71 -8.41 1.15
C ALA A 941 -17.12 -9.43 2.23
N PRO A 942 -16.17 -10.07 2.95
CA PRO A 942 -16.49 -11.13 3.91
C PRO A 942 -17.49 -10.71 4.99
N SER A 943 -17.36 -9.46 5.47
CA SER A 943 -18.25 -8.90 6.49
C SER A 943 -19.70 -8.76 6.03
N LYS A 944 -20.00 -8.76 4.73
CA LYS A 944 -21.38 -8.72 4.23
C LYS A 944 -21.95 -10.12 3.99
N GLU A 945 -21.11 -11.06 3.57
CA GLU A 945 -21.55 -12.41 3.21
C GLU A 945 -21.68 -13.33 4.44
N TYR A 946 -20.90 -13.11 5.51
CA TYR A 946 -20.89 -13.98 6.71
C TYR A 946 -21.55 -13.36 7.96
N THR A 947 -22.06 -12.13 7.91
CA THR A 947 -22.76 -11.52 9.06
C THR A 947 -24.21 -11.99 9.12
N GLN A 948 -24.76 -12.33 10.28
CA GLN A 948 -26.16 -12.79 10.44
C GLN A 948 -27.27 -11.75 10.14
N ARG A 949 -26.91 -10.50 9.78
CA ARG A 949 -27.89 -9.45 9.47
C ARG A 949 -28.19 -9.44 7.98
N GLU A 950 -29.47 -9.59 7.65
CA GLU A 950 -29.96 -9.57 6.27
C GLU A 950 -29.56 -8.28 5.55
N SER A 951 -28.89 -8.42 4.40
CA SER A 951 -28.49 -7.30 3.56
C SER A 951 -29.72 -6.78 2.80
N SER A 952 -29.99 -5.48 2.86
CA SER A 952 -31.05 -4.86 2.05
C SER A 952 -30.76 -4.90 0.54
N ARG A 953 -29.50 -5.14 0.14
CA ARG A 953 -29.08 -5.29 -1.26
C ARG A 953 -28.99 -6.76 -1.62
N LYS A 954 -29.75 -7.17 -2.64
CA LYS A 954 -29.64 -8.44 -3.34
C LYS A 954 -29.00 -8.21 -4.72
N ARG A 955 -28.02 -9.03 -5.11
CA ARG A 955 -27.26 -8.88 -6.36
C ARG A 955 -27.69 -9.90 -7.41
N PRO A 956 -27.85 -9.51 -8.69
CA PRO A 956 -28.04 -10.46 -9.78
C PRO A 956 -26.88 -11.47 -9.85
N ALA A 957 -27.18 -12.74 -10.09
CA ALA A 957 -26.20 -13.80 -10.27
C ALA A 957 -25.47 -13.65 -11.62
N ARG A 958 -24.40 -12.85 -11.62
CA ARG A 958 -23.59 -12.55 -12.81
C ARG A 958 -22.10 -12.60 -12.51
N LEU A 959 -21.33 -13.06 -13.50
CA LEU A 959 -19.89 -12.81 -13.55
C LEU A 959 -19.66 -11.53 -14.34
N ILE A 960 -19.05 -10.52 -13.73
CA ILE A 960 -18.84 -9.21 -14.36
C ILE A 960 -17.34 -8.92 -14.40
N TRP A 961 -16.84 -8.53 -15.58
CA TRP A 961 -15.46 -8.08 -15.76
C TRP A 961 -15.42 -6.71 -16.41
N TYR A 962 -14.37 -5.96 -16.08
CA TYR A 962 -14.24 -4.58 -16.49
C TYR A 962 -12.81 -4.09 -16.54
N ASP A 963 -12.53 -3.19 -17.48
CA ASP A 963 -11.28 -2.46 -17.50
C ASP A 963 -11.17 -1.59 -16.23
N ALA A 964 -9.97 -1.51 -15.65
CA ALA A 964 -9.75 -0.58 -14.55
C ALA A 964 -10.09 0.86 -15.01
N ALA A 965 -10.63 1.67 -14.08
CA ALA A 965 -11.03 3.04 -14.39
C ALA A 965 -9.85 3.80 -15.00
N GLY A 966 -10.09 4.47 -16.14
CA GLY A 966 -9.07 5.23 -16.85
C GLY A 966 -8.36 4.48 -17.98
N ASP A 967 -8.45 3.16 -18.08
CA ASP A 967 -7.58 2.44 -19.01
C ASP A 967 -8.09 2.44 -20.47
N GLY A 968 -9.40 2.53 -20.72
CA GLY A 968 -9.97 2.59 -22.07
C GLY A 968 -9.43 1.52 -23.03
N SER A 969 -8.83 0.46 -22.48
CA SER A 969 -7.78 -0.32 -23.13
C SER A 969 -8.34 -1.32 -24.13
N GLY A 970 -9.67 -1.48 -24.15
CA GLY A 970 -10.35 -2.46 -24.98
C GLY A 970 -10.04 -3.91 -24.56
N VAL A 971 -9.37 -4.10 -23.41
CA VAL A 971 -8.97 -5.42 -22.93
C VAL A 971 -10.21 -6.24 -22.58
N CYS A 972 -11.23 -5.63 -21.98
CA CYS A 972 -12.54 -6.23 -21.76
C CYS A 972 -13.25 -6.60 -23.07
N ALA A 973 -13.15 -5.79 -24.12
CA ALA A 973 -13.70 -6.11 -25.43
C ALA A 973 -13.00 -7.32 -26.07
N LYS A 974 -11.67 -7.42 -25.92
CA LYS A 974 -10.90 -8.57 -26.39
C LYS A 974 -11.16 -9.84 -25.56
N ALA A 975 -11.28 -9.71 -24.23
CA ALA A 975 -11.67 -10.82 -23.38
C ALA A 975 -13.08 -11.34 -23.73
N PHE A 976 -14.00 -10.44 -24.12
CA PHE A 976 -15.29 -10.81 -24.68
C PHE A 976 -15.14 -11.56 -26.01
N ASP A 977 -14.21 -11.14 -26.88
CA ASP A 977 -13.94 -11.83 -28.14
C ASP A 977 -13.40 -13.26 -27.91
N TYR A 978 -12.57 -13.49 -26.90
CA TYR A 978 -11.99 -14.82 -26.61
C TYR A 978 -12.71 -15.58 -25.47
N ILE A 979 -13.91 -15.16 -25.08
CA ILE A 979 -14.58 -15.66 -23.87
C ILE A 979 -14.82 -17.18 -23.89
N SER A 980 -15.09 -17.76 -25.07
CA SER A 980 -15.24 -19.21 -25.23
C SER A 980 -13.97 -19.96 -24.82
N VAL A 981 -12.81 -19.55 -25.35
CA VAL A 981 -11.50 -20.16 -25.05
C VAL A 981 -11.17 -20.02 -23.57
N LEU A 982 -11.37 -18.81 -23.02
CA LEU A 982 -11.07 -18.50 -21.62
C LEU A 982 -11.89 -19.36 -20.64
N LEU A 983 -13.17 -19.64 -20.96
CA LEU A 983 -14.01 -20.51 -20.14
C LEU A 983 -13.52 -21.97 -20.16
N TRP A 984 -13.13 -22.49 -21.33
CA TRP A 984 -12.58 -23.84 -21.46
C TRP A 984 -11.26 -23.99 -20.69
N GLU A 985 -10.33 -23.07 -20.87
CA GLU A 985 -9.05 -23.05 -20.14
C GLU A 985 -9.24 -22.89 -18.63
N ALA A 986 -10.24 -22.11 -18.20
CA ALA A 986 -10.56 -21.95 -16.78
C ALA A 986 -11.06 -23.27 -16.17
N VAL A 987 -11.94 -24.01 -16.86
CA VAL A 987 -12.39 -25.34 -16.40
C VAL A 987 -11.22 -26.30 -16.31
N GLU A 988 -10.44 -26.43 -17.39
CA GLU A 988 -9.29 -27.34 -17.46
C GLU A 988 -8.28 -27.04 -16.34
N LYS A 989 -7.99 -25.76 -16.09
CA LYS A 989 -7.05 -25.37 -15.04
C LYS A 989 -7.59 -25.64 -13.64
N VAL A 990 -8.86 -25.36 -13.38
CA VAL A 990 -9.46 -25.57 -12.06
C VAL A 990 -9.52 -27.07 -11.73
N GLU A 991 -9.81 -27.93 -12.71
CA GLU A 991 -9.84 -29.39 -12.55
C GLU A 991 -8.46 -30.02 -12.41
N SER A 992 -7.48 -29.61 -13.24
CA SER A 992 -6.12 -30.15 -13.21
C SER A 992 -5.30 -29.67 -12.00
N CYS A 993 -5.71 -28.58 -11.35
CA CYS A 993 -4.99 -28.03 -10.21
C CYS A 993 -5.20 -28.89 -8.95
N GLN A 994 -4.10 -29.35 -8.33
CA GLN A 994 -4.11 -30.24 -7.17
C GLN A 994 -4.48 -29.56 -5.83
N CYS A 995 -4.73 -28.25 -5.81
CA CYS A 995 -5.09 -27.54 -4.58
C CYS A 995 -6.50 -27.94 -4.07
N GLY A 996 -6.69 -28.00 -2.75
CA GLY A 996 -8.00 -28.26 -2.12
C GLY A 996 -8.95 -27.07 -2.26
N ASP A 997 -8.66 -25.97 -1.57
CA ASP A 997 -9.55 -24.79 -1.46
C ASP A 997 -9.23 -23.66 -2.44
N GLY A 998 -8.53 -23.97 -3.53
CA GLY A 998 -8.08 -22.99 -4.52
C GLY A 998 -6.71 -22.38 -4.23
N CYS A 999 -5.99 -21.98 -5.29
CA CYS A 999 -4.71 -21.28 -5.23
C CYS A 999 -4.69 -20.11 -6.24
N PRO A 1000 -3.66 -19.24 -6.20
CA PRO A 1000 -3.53 -18.12 -7.14
C PRO A 1000 -3.48 -18.52 -8.62
N SER A 1001 -3.12 -19.77 -8.93
CA SER A 1001 -3.08 -20.27 -10.31
C SER A 1001 -4.42 -20.80 -10.84
N CYS A 1002 -5.44 -20.96 -9.97
CA CYS A 1002 -6.78 -21.42 -10.36
C CYS A 1002 -7.85 -20.38 -10.00
N VAL A 1003 -8.37 -20.33 -8.77
CA VAL A 1003 -9.58 -19.56 -8.40
C VAL A 1003 -9.33 -18.37 -7.47
N ARG A 1004 -8.10 -18.16 -6.98
CA ARG A 1004 -7.76 -17.00 -6.12
C ARG A 1004 -7.12 -15.90 -6.95
N GLY A 1005 -7.47 -14.64 -6.69
CA GLY A 1005 -6.99 -13.50 -7.46
C GLY A 1005 -5.84 -12.76 -6.78
N ALA A 1006 -4.71 -12.57 -7.46
CA ALA A 1006 -3.55 -11.85 -6.91
C ALA A 1006 -3.85 -10.40 -6.42
N LYS A 1007 -4.89 -9.77 -6.98
CA LYS A 1007 -5.35 -8.41 -6.64
C LYS A 1007 -6.72 -8.37 -5.95
N CYS A 1008 -7.18 -9.48 -5.35
CA CYS A 1008 -8.50 -9.52 -4.71
C CYS A 1008 -8.61 -8.54 -3.52
N ASN A 1009 -9.59 -7.61 -3.57
CA ASN A 1009 -9.82 -6.64 -2.49
C ASN A 1009 -10.31 -7.28 -1.19
N GLY A 1010 -11.00 -8.42 -1.29
CA GLY A 1010 -11.52 -9.19 -0.15
C GLY A 1010 -10.52 -10.20 0.41
N GLY A 1011 -9.30 -10.27 -0.13
CA GLY A 1011 -8.25 -11.21 0.30
C GLY A 1011 -8.58 -12.69 0.02
N ASP A 1012 -9.44 -12.96 -0.97
CA ASP A 1012 -9.93 -14.30 -1.34
C ASP A 1012 -10.56 -15.10 -0.18
N ILE A 1013 -11.05 -14.42 0.86
CA ILE A 1013 -11.71 -15.07 2.01
C ILE A 1013 -13.05 -15.70 1.59
N VAL A 1014 -13.80 -15.04 0.69
CA VAL A 1014 -15.08 -15.52 0.15
C VAL A 1014 -14.80 -16.30 -1.13
N THR A 1015 -14.46 -17.59 -1.07
CA THR A 1015 -14.08 -18.36 -2.27
C THR A 1015 -14.50 -19.82 -2.16
N SER A 1016 -14.91 -20.43 -3.28
CA SER A 1016 -15.24 -21.86 -3.36
C SER A 1016 -14.78 -22.44 -4.69
N LYS A 1017 -13.77 -23.33 -4.66
CA LYS A 1017 -13.26 -24.02 -5.86
C LYS A 1017 -14.32 -24.97 -6.45
N VAL A 1018 -15.02 -25.70 -5.59
CA VAL A 1018 -16.11 -26.61 -5.99
C VAL A 1018 -17.24 -25.82 -6.64
N GLY A 1019 -17.69 -24.73 -6.00
CA GLY A 1019 -18.72 -23.85 -6.54
C GLY A 1019 -18.32 -23.21 -7.88
N ALA A 1020 -17.07 -22.77 -8.01
CA ALA A 1020 -16.55 -22.22 -9.27
C ALA A 1020 -16.59 -23.24 -10.41
N THR A 1021 -16.19 -24.48 -10.13
CA THR A 1021 -16.19 -25.58 -11.12
C THR A 1021 -17.60 -25.84 -11.66
N LEU A 1022 -18.60 -25.85 -10.77
CA LEU A 1022 -20.01 -26.05 -11.12
C LEU A 1022 -20.55 -24.91 -12.02
N ILE A 1023 -20.25 -23.67 -11.67
CA ILE A 1023 -20.68 -22.51 -12.48
C ILE A 1023 -20.02 -22.55 -13.86
N LEU A 1024 -18.71 -22.76 -13.95
CA LEU A 1024 -17.99 -22.78 -15.23
C LEU A 1024 -18.48 -23.92 -16.15
N LYS A 1025 -18.68 -25.13 -15.61
CA LYS A 1025 -19.27 -26.26 -16.36
C LYS A 1025 -20.68 -25.94 -16.88
N SER A 1026 -21.50 -25.29 -16.06
CA SER A 1026 -22.87 -24.90 -16.45
C SER A 1026 -22.91 -23.87 -17.58
N LEU A 1027 -21.90 -22.99 -17.66
CA LEU A 1027 -21.77 -22.00 -18.74
C LEU A 1027 -21.34 -22.64 -20.07
N LEU A 1028 -20.69 -23.81 -20.01
CA LEU A 1028 -20.25 -24.59 -21.16
C LEU A 1028 -21.20 -25.76 -21.52
N ASP A 1029 -22.34 -25.89 -20.82
CA ASP A 1029 -23.28 -27.03 -20.92
C ASP A 1029 -22.59 -28.41 -20.76
N ILE A 1030 -21.51 -28.46 -19.96
CA ILE A 1030 -20.88 -29.73 -19.57
C ILE A 1030 -21.79 -30.42 -18.55
N HIS A 1031 -22.08 -31.70 -18.76
CA HIS A 1031 -22.94 -32.47 -17.86
C HIS A 1031 -22.39 -32.48 -16.43
N ILE A 1032 -23.24 -32.12 -15.47
CA ILE A 1032 -22.93 -32.14 -14.03
C ILE A 1032 -23.81 -33.22 -13.42
N ASP A 1033 -23.18 -34.26 -12.87
CA ASP A 1033 -23.88 -35.28 -12.10
C ASP A 1033 -24.10 -34.77 -10.66
N PRO A 1034 -25.35 -34.48 -10.24
CA PRO A 1034 -25.64 -33.95 -8.92
C PRO A 1034 -25.20 -34.88 -7.78
N ASP A 1035 -25.10 -36.19 -8.01
CA ASP A 1035 -24.75 -37.17 -6.98
C ASP A 1035 -23.25 -37.15 -6.65
N THR A 1036 -22.42 -36.72 -7.60
CA THR A 1036 -20.98 -36.55 -7.40
C THR A 1036 -20.60 -35.25 -6.68
N VAL A 1037 -21.56 -34.33 -6.51
CA VAL A 1037 -21.32 -33.04 -5.86
C VAL A 1037 -21.33 -33.20 -4.33
N PRO A 1038 -20.24 -32.80 -3.63
CA PRO A 1038 -20.18 -32.84 -2.17
C PRO A 1038 -21.34 -32.07 -1.54
N ASN A 1039 -21.98 -32.68 -0.54
CA ASN A 1039 -23.07 -32.06 0.21
C ASN A 1039 -22.54 -31.49 1.53
N PHE A 1040 -22.63 -30.17 1.70
CA PHE A 1040 -22.18 -29.45 2.87
C PHE A 1040 -23.31 -29.17 3.89
N GLY A 1041 -24.52 -29.66 3.62
CA GLY A 1041 -25.70 -29.51 4.49
C GLY A 1041 -26.44 -28.18 4.31
N ASN A 1042 -27.50 -27.96 5.09
CA ASN A 1042 -28.28 -26.72 5.05
C ASN A 1042 -27.53 -25.61 5.78
N LEU A 1043 -27.01 -24.65 5.01
CA LEU A 1043 -26.45 -23.42 5.53
C LEU A 1043 -27.55 -22.35 5.61
N GLU A 1044 -27.86 -21.87 6.81
CA GLU A 1044 -28.64 -20.64 7.02
C GLU A 1044 -27.80 -19.42 6.60
N LEU A 1045 -27.68 -19.20 5.28
CA LEU A 1045 -26.98 -18.06 4.71
C LEU A 1045 -27.94 -16.93 4.38
N ASN A 1046 -27.48 -15.69 4.54
CA ASN A 1046 -28.20 -14.54 4.03
C ASN A 1046 -28.27 -14.59 2.50
N GLU A 1047 -29.47 -14.40 1.93
CA GLU A 1047 -29.64 -14.34 0.48
C GLU A 1047 -29.13 -13.01 -0.10
N THR A 1048 -27.83 -12.94 -0.38
CA THR A 1048 -27.20 -11.78 -1.04
C THR A 1048 -27.22 -11.87 -2.57
N ILE A 1049 -27.53 -13.05 -3.14
CA ILE A 1049 -27.58 -13.33 -4.58
C ILE A 1049 -29.01 -13.70 -5.01
N VAL A 1050 -29.49 -13.08 -6.09
CA VAL A 1050 -30.78 -13.33 -6.75
C VAL A 1050 -30.59 -13.70 -8.21
N GLU A 1051 -31.62 -14.29 -8.82
CA GLU A 1051 -31.66 -14.57 -10.25
C GLU A 1051 -31.43 -13.28 -11.07
N ALA A 1052 -30.65 -13.38 -12.14
CA ALA A 1052 -30.33 -12.23 -13.00
C ALA A 1052 -31.48 -11.96 -13.98
N GLU A 1053 -32.03 -10.74 -13.96
CA GLU A 1053 -33.00 -10.28 -14.95
C GLU A 1053 -32.35 -9.98 -16.31
N LEU A 1054 -33.13 -9.93 -17.39
CA LEU A 1054 -32.61 -9.58 -18.72
C LEU A 1054 -32.23 -8.09 -18.82
N VAL A 1055 -31.03 -7.81 -19.33
CA VAL A 1055 -30.54 -6.43 -19.57
C VAL A 1055 -31.06 -5.93 -20.92
N ARG A 1056 -31.55 -4.69 -20.97
CA ARG A 1056 -32.11 -4.07 -22.18
C ARG A 1056 -31.04 -3.94 -23.28
N SER A 1057 -31.39 -4.29 -24.51
CA SER A 1057 -30.50 -4.16 -25.68
C SER A 1057 -30.51 -2.74 -26.26
N ALA A 1058 -29.35 -2.27 -26.75
CA ALA A 1058 -29.26 -1.06 -27.55
C ALA A 1058 -29.94 -1.22 -28.92
N ARG A 1059 -30.28 -0.12 -29.59
CA ARG A 1059 -30.99 -0.16 -30.89
C ARG A 1059 -30.17 -0.83 -32.01
N GLU A 1060 -28.85 -0.93 -31.87
CA GLU A 1060 -27.92 -1.48 -32.88
C GLU A 1060 -27.11 -2.68 -32.34
N THR A 1061 -27.69 -3.51 -31.46
CA THR A 1061 -26.96 -4.64 -30.87
C THR A 1061 -26.52 -5.65 -31.93
N LYS A 1062 -25.21 -5.91 -32.02
CA LYS A 1062 -24.64 -6.92 -32.92
C LYS A 1062 -24.65 -8.30 -32.25
N ILE A 1063 -25.15 -9.31 -32.96
CA ILE A 1063 -25.09 -10.71 -32.55
C ILE A 1063 -23.95 -11.37 -33.34
N GLU A 1064 -22.95 -11.86 -32.63
CA GLU A 1064 -21.79 -12.52 -33.19
C GLU A 1064 -21.87 -14.02 -32.89
N VAL A 1065 -21.73 -14.83 -33.94
CA VAL A 1065 -21.66 -16.29 -33.84
C VAL A 1065 -20.22 -16.67 -34.17
N GLU A 1066 -19.56 -17.36 -33.24
CA GLU A 1066 -18.21 -17.88 -33.42
C GLU A 1066 -18.30 -19.17 -34.25
N GLU A 1067 -17.64 -19.22 -35.42
CA GLU A 1067 -17.61 -20.42 -36.29
C GLU A 1067 -16.80 -21.58 -35.68
#